data_AF-A0A5B9QF74-F1
#
_entry.id   AF-A0A5B9QF74-F1
#
_cell.length_a   1.000
_cell.length_b   1.000
_cell.length_c   1.000
_cell.angle_alpha   90.00
_cell.angle_beta   90.00
_cell.angle_gamma   90.00
#
_symmetry.space_group_name_H-M   'P 1'
#
loop_
_entity.id
_entity.type
_entity.pdbx_description
1 polymer ?
#
loop_
_entity_poly.entity_id
_entity_poly.type
_entity_poly.pdbx_seq_one_letter_code
_entity_poly.pdbx_strand_id
1 'polypeptide(L)'
;MKHYWRNSEILSFRLIYCITVILGILTEGGKVLAEDPLDWPNWRGPQQNNASTEKDLIESWDPEGGAGSNLLWKNEELGGRSTPIVMDGLLYTIVRDQPGTEVEAEKVVCVDAATGEKQWEHRINLYLCEVPDSRVGWSCCLGDPETGRIYVQSVSGYFCCLEGKTGEVVWDRSLLEEFGLINTYGGRTNVPVIFEDQVLTSAVVVGWGDAPKYGFLAKPAHRFMSFDKSTGVIRWMNGTGISPYDTTYSTPTVTVLGGQAALVFGSGDGEVWALQPRTGQPIWHYPLSRRGLNVSPLVVGDTVYYSQSEENVIGNTMGALVAIDGTMSGNLSGKEKWFVPQIMSGKSSPVMVDGKLWTVDDRAKLYVFDPETGEQIDKQALGTAMRSTPLVADGKVYTITNSGRWYILKPTADGVEIVHKLRLGEDNDGSPIVSHGRIYVPTSNAIYCLGDASVTPSADPLPPRPQETPIDKDPQPALVQVEPYDVLLTPGEEQSYQVRLYNSRGQLLKEVPAGEATYSVDGPGTISVDGTYTAPSENEHQVALVQCKVGDLTGTARVRVVPPLPWSFDFETAEDVPLTWIGGRVRYVLRDKDGERFAVKRDELPTPNDPNNKLGTRSQLTMGPVDMADYTIEADFSLEEQDGKLPDFGLTNSRYSMTVRPMNNELRIYSWSPHDHRTNASVEFDPTAHTWYTMKMRVDPQGDKALVRGKLWPRGEAEPESWTIEMEDAAPHLFGSPGLFGKAEVAEIFVDNIKVYPNK
;
A
#
# COMPACT_ATOMS: atom_id res chain seq x y z
N MET A 1 7.48 -17.10 -29.64
CA MET A 1 8.31 -18.09 -28.89
C MET A 1 7.34 -18.87 -27.99
N LYS A 2 6.67 -19.94 -28.44
CA LYS A 2 7.03 -21.38 -28.42
C LYS A 2 7.76 -21.92 -27.18
N HIS A 3 7.00 -22.74 -26.41
CA HIS A 3 7.29 -23.55 -25.20
C HIS A 3 7.24 -22.74 -23.89
N TYR A 4 6.27 -22.96 -22.98
CA TYR A 4 6.02 -24.18 -22.18
C TYR A 4 4.52 -24.47 -21.95
N TRP A 5 4.05 -25.66 -22.36
CA TRP A 5 2.87 -26.35 -21.82
C TRP A 5 3.02 -27.86 -22.14
N ARG A 6 3.08 -28.70 -21.11
CA ARG A 6 2.91 -30.18 -21.03
C ARG A 6 3.26 -30.55 -19.58
N ASN A 7 2.57 -31.37 -18.78
CA ASN A 7 1.38 -32.23 -18.84
C ASN A 7 0.94 -32.32 -17.35
N SER A 8 -0.32 -32.08 -16.97
CA SER A 8 -1.32 -33.11 -16.68
C SER A 8 -0.76 -34.41 -16.09
N GLU A 9 -0.42 -34.38 -14.80
CA GLU A 9 -0.57 -35.44 -13.77
C GLU A 9 0.22 -34.98 -12.53
N ILE A 10 -0.41 -34.18 -11.66
CA ILE A 10 0.10 -33.96 -10.31
C ILE A 10 -0.86 -34.67 -9.37
N LEU A 11 -0.53 -35.94 -9.08
CA LEU A 11 -0.84 -36.49 -7.77
C LEU A 11 -0.34 -35.50 -6.74
N SER A 12 -1.25 -35.10 -5.85
CA SER A 12 -1.06 -34.18 -4.73
C SER A 12 0.08 -34.67 -3.81
N PHE A 13 1.33 -34.41 -4.19
CA PHE A 13 2.44 -34.44 -3.26
C PHE A 13 2.42 -33.13 -2.50
N ARG A 14 1.79 -33.18 -1.32
CA ARG A 14 1.97 -32.21 -0.26
C ARG A 14 3.48 -32.00 -0.07
N LEU A 15 3.99 -30.81 -0.39
CA LEU A 15 5.16 -30.31 0.31
C LEU A 15 4.66 -29.91 1.70
N ILE A 16 4.77 -30.85 2.63
CA ILE A 16 4.55 -30.62 4.05
C ILE A 16 5.68 -29.67 4.49
N TYR A 17 5.36 -28.40 4.74
CA TYR A 17 6.24 -27.51 5.51
C TYR A 17 6.16 -27.94 6.98
N CYS A 18 6.92 -28.98 7.35
CA CYS A 18 7.35 -29.17 8.72
C CYS A 18 8.59 -28.29 8.92
N ILE A 19 8.44 -27.14 9.56
CA ILE A 19 9.58 -26.34 10.01
C ILE A 19 10.14 -27.03 11.26
N THR A 20 11.07 -27.96 11.04
CA THR A 20 12.11 -28.27 12.03
C THR A 20 13.41 -27.68 11.50
N VAL A 21 13.65 -26.40 11.77
CA VAL A 21 14.92 -25.75 11.41
C VAL A 21 15.92 -25.99 12.54
N ILE A 22 16.79 -26.98 12.36
CA ILE A 22 18.09 -27.01 13.04
C ILE A 22 19.18 -26.88 11.97
N LEU A 23 19.80 -25.69 11.97
CA LEU A 23 21.07 -25.24 11.40
C LEU A 23 21.69 -26.00 10.21
N GLY A 24 21.94 -25.22 9.15
CA GLY A 24 22.97 -25.54 8.15
C GLY A 24 22.80 -24.92 6.77
N ILE A 25 22.07 -23.81 6.61
CA ILE A 25 22.06 -23.09 5.32
C ILE A 25 23.35 -22.27 5.26
N LEU A 26 24.28 -22.70 4.42
CA LEU A 26 25.25 -21.81 3.78
C LEU A 26 24.40 -20.74 3.07
N THR A 27 24.27 -19.58 3.68
CA THR A 27 23.82 -18.39 2.99
C THR A 27 24.80 -18.17 1.84
N GLU A 28 24.36 -18.38 0.60
CA GLU A 28 24.94 -17.59 -0.48
C GLU A 28 24.61 -16.14 -0.11
N GLY A 29 25.55 -15.49 0.59
CA GLY A 29 25.44 -14.09 0.93
C GLY A 29 25.16 -13.35 -0.37
N GLY A 30 23.99 -12.73 -0.47
CA GLY A 30 23.66 -11.84 -1.57
C GLY A 30 24.84 -10.91 -1.78
N LYS A 31 25.33 -10.82 -3.02
CA LYS A 31 26.42 -9.90 -3.33
C LYS A 31 25.93 -8.50 -3.02
N VAL A 32 26.48 -7.90 -1.97
CA VAL A 32 26.33 -6.47 -1.69
C VAL A 32 26.90 -5.72 -2.89
N LEU A 33 26.06 -4.99 -3.61
CA LEU A 33 26.47 -4.12 -4.70
C LEU A 33 27.09 -2.84 -4.12
N ALA A 34 28.04 -2.24 -4.86
CA ALA A 34 28.55 -0.93 -4.49
C ALA A 34 27.50 0.12 -4.83
N GLU A 35 27.12 0.97 -3.88
CA GLU A 35 26.18 2.07 -4.11
C GLU A 35 26.71 3.01 -5.19
N ASP A 36 25.99 3.13 -6.31
CA ASP A 36 26.28 4.10 -7.36
C ASP A 36 25.65 5.45 -6.99
N PRO A 37 26.43 6.52 -6.80
CA PRO A 37 25.89 7.84 -6.45
C PRO A 37 25.02 8.47 -7.55
N LEU A 38 25.03 7.92 -8.77
CA LEU A 38 24.19 8.35 -9.89
C LEU A 38 22.86 7.58 -9.98
N ASP A 39 22.64 6.57 -9.15
CA ASP A 39 21.37 5.85 -9.11
C ASP A 39 20.26 6.67 -8.44
N TRP A 40 19.03 6.43 -8.88
CA TRP A 40 17.81 7.05 -8.40
C TRP A 40 16.83 5.98 -7.88
N PRO A 41 17.12 5.34 -6.74
CA PRO A 41 16.42 4.12 -6.30
C PRO A 41 15.02 4.35 -5.71
N ASN A 42 14.63 5.60 -5.46
CA ASN A 42 13.35 5.98 -4.91
C ASN A 42 12.74 7.08 -5.78
N TRP A 43 11.42 7.23 -5.81
CA TRP A 43 10.76 8.26 -6.63
C TRP A 43 11.22 9.70 -6.31
N ARG A 44 11.72 9.97 -5.09
CA ARG A 44 12.35 11.24 -4.69
C ARG A 44 13.89 11.20 -4.67
N GLY A 45 14.50 10.18 -5.25
CA GLY A 45 15.95 10.03 -5.36
C GLY A 45 16.63 9.51 -4.10
N PRO A 46 17.97 9.40 -4.12
CA PRO A 46 18.76 8.74 -3.07
C PRO A 46 18.66 9.45 -1.70
N GLN A 47 18.34 10.74 -1.69
CA GLN A 47 18.14 11.54 -0.46
C GLN A 47 16.66 11.81 -0.13
N GLN A 48 15.73 11.21 -0.88
CA GLN A 48 14.28 11.35 -0.69
C GLN A 48 13.76 12.80 -0.70
N ASN A 49 14.40 13.69 -1.45
CA ASN A 49 14.11 15.13 -1.49
C ASN A 49 13.93 15.72 -2.92
N ASN A 50 13.92 14.87 -3.95
CA ASN A 50 13.91 15.25 -5.39
C ASN A 50 15.09 16.15 -5.79
N ALA A 51 16.24 16.02 -5.13
CA ALA A 51 17.47 16.70 -5.51
C ALA A 51 18.55 15.73 -6.00
N SER A 52 19.33 16.16 -6.99
CA SER A 52 20.52 15.47 -7.51
C SER A 52 21.74 16.37 -7.43
N THR A 53 22.91 15.75 -7.24
CA THR A 53 24.23 16.38 -7.33
C THR A 53 24.86 16.26 -8.71
N GLU A 54 24.14 15.69 -9.68
CA GLU A 54 24.58 15.57 -11.07
C GLU A 54 24.78 16.93 -11.76
N LYS A 55 25.71 16.95 -12.71
CA LYS A 55 26.21 18.14 -13.42
C LYS A 55 26.03 18.06 -14.91
N ASP A 56 26.24 19.20 -15.58
CA ASP A 56 26.26 19.34 -17.04
C ASP A 56 24.95 18.85 -17.69
N LEU A 57 23.84 19.07 -16.98
CA LEU A 57 22.51 18.69 -17.43
C LEU A 57 21.99 19.71 -18.45
N ILE A 58 21.15 19.24 -19.36
CA ILE A 58 20.65 20.01 -20.50
C ILE A 58 19.91 21.29 -20.08
N GLU A 59 20.05 22.37 -20.87
CA GLU A 59 19.32 23.63 -20.64
C GLU A 59 18.18 23.87 -21.65
N SER A 60 18.08 23.02 -22.67
CA SER A 60 17.02 23.05 -23.66
C SER A 60 16.90 21.70 -24.34
N TRP A 61 15.74 21.39 -24.91
CA TRP A 61 15.54 20.22 -25.73
C TRP A 61 14.39 20.44 -26.73
N ASP A 62 14.27 19.56 -27.72
CA ASP A 62 13.23 19.58 -28.74
C ASP A 62 12.51 18.21 -28.79
N PRO A 63 11.19 18.15 -28.52
CA PRO A 63 10.41 16.92 -28.59
C PRO A 63 10.26 16.37 -30.02
N GLU A 64 10.52 17.17 -31.06
CA GLU A 64 10.56 16.69 -32.44
C GLU A 64 11.82 15.86 -32.75
N GLY A 65 12.83 15.90 -31.86
CA GLY A 65 14.08 15.19 -32.03
C GLY A 65 15.02 15.85 -33.05
N GLY A 66 15.99 15.08 -33.54
CA GLY A 66 17.00 15.56 -34.50
C GLY A 66 18.31 16.02 -33.87
N ALA A 67 19.21 16.55 -34.70
CA ALA A 67 20.55 16.93 -34.26
C ALA A 67 20.51 18.06 -33.24
N GLY A 68 21.06 17.84 -32.04
CA GLY A 68 21.08 18.83 -30.95
C GLY A 68 19.76 18.97 -30.17
N SER A 69 18.80 18.07 -30.39
CA SER A 69 17.50 18.11 -29.70
C SER A 69 17.58 17.77 -28.22
N ASN A 70 18.66 17.12 -27.76
CA ASN A 70 18.78 16.54 -26.42
C ASN A 70 17.66 15.54 -26.05
N LEU A 71 16.83 15.11 -27.00
CA LEU A 71 15.92 13.98 -26.85
C LEU A 71 16.68 12.71 -27.26
N LEU A 72 17.02 11.87 -26.30
CA LEU A 72 17.77 10.63 -26.54
C LEU A 72 16.84 9.52 -27.03
N TRP A 73 15.71 9.34 -26.35
CA TRP A 73 14.67 8.40 -26.74
C TRP A 73 13.30 8.79 -26.16
N LYS A 74 12.24 8.26 -26.76
CA LYS A 74 10.85 8.30 -26.28
C LYS A 74 10.30 6.89 -26.34
N ASN A 75 9.68 6.41 -25.25
CA ASN A 75 9.03 5.09 -25.22
C ASN A 75 7.58 5.21 -24.76
N GLU A 76 6.64 4.91 -25.66
CA GLU A 76 5.19 4.98 -25.42
C GLU A 76 4.65 3.77 -24.64
N GLU A 77 5.37 2.63 -24.61
CA GLU A 77 5.01 1.48 -23.77
C GLU A 77 5.18 1.76 -22.27
N LEU A 78 5.90 2.83 -21.92
CA LEU A 78 6.16 3.26 -20.55
C LEU A 78 5.23 4.38 -20.08
N GLY A 79 4.26 4.78 -20.91
CA GLY A 79 3.27 5.80 -20.58
C GLY A 79 2.44 5.44 -19.35
N GLY A 80 2.29 6.39 -18.43
CA GLY A 80 1.58 6.14 -17.19
C GLY A 80 1.63 7.32 -16.23
N ARG A 81 1.30 7.04 -14.97
CA ARG A 81 1.19 8.05 -13.92
C ARG A 81 2.33 7.96 -12.90
N SER A 82 3.07 6.85 -12.92
CA SER A 82 4.15 6.57 -11.98
C SER A 82 5.37 7.44 -12.23
N THR A 83 6.09 7.76 -11.15
CA THR A 83 7.45 8.28 -11.24
C THR A 83 8.41 7.09 -11.36
N PRO A 84 9.23 6.98 -12.42
CA PRO A 84 10.16 5.88 -12.56
C PRO A 84 11.29 5.96 -11.51
N ILE A 85 12.02 4.87 -11.38
CA ILE A 85 13.31 4.82 -10.67
C ILE A 85 14.38 4.29 -11.63
N VAL A 86 15.65 4.59 -11.35
CA VAL A 86 16.79 4.06 -12.12
C VAL A 86 17.81 3.49 -11.15
N MET A 87 18.27 2.27 -11.40
CA MET A 87 19.31 1.59 -10.61
C MET A 87 20.03 0.59 -11.49
N ASP A 88 21.35 0.46 -11.35
CA ASP A 88 22.17 -0.50 -12.13
C ASP A 88 22.01 -0.33 -13.66
N GLY A 89 21.81 0.89 -14.15
CA GLY A 89 21.59 1.18 -15.56
C GLY A 89 20.22 0.73 -16.12
N LEU A 90 19.31 0.30 -15.24
CA LEU A 90 17.96 -0.13 -15.58
C LEU A 90 16.94 0.87 -15.05
N LEU A 91 15.94 1.19 -15.88
CA LEU A 91 14.79 2.02 -15.48
C LEU A 91 13.60 1.11 -15.19
N TYR A 92 12.94 1.35 -14.06
CA TYR A 92 11.77 0.60 -13.61
C TYR A 92 10.57 1.53 -13.43
N THR A 93 9.41 1.11 -13.92
CA THR A 93 8.15 1.85 -13.77
C THR A 93 6.96 0.89 -13.70
N ILE A 94 5.83 1.36 -13.15
CA ILE A 94 4.57 0.64 -13.12
C ILE A 94 3.55 1.33 -14.05
N VAL A 95 2.93 0.54 -14.92
CA VAL A 95 2.02 1.01 -15.97
C VAL A 95 0.83 0.07 -16.12
N ARG A 96 -0.18 0.49 -16.91
CA ARG A 96 -1.26 -0.39 -17.35
C ARG A 96 -0.74 -1.40 -18.37
N ASP A 97 -1.19 -2.64 -18.27
CA ASP A 97 -0.97 -3.67 -19.27
C ASP A 97 -2.21 -3.89 -20.12
N GLN A 98 -2.07 -3.82 -21.44
CA GLN A 98 -3.13 -4.02 -22.42
C GLN A 98 -4.44 -3.23 -22.12
N PRO A 99 -4.38 -1.89 -22.03
CA PRO A 99 -5.54 -1.04 -21.75
C PRO A 99 -6.73 -1.30 -22.70
N GLY A 100 -7.95 -1.35 -22.14
CA GLY A 100 -9.20 -1.49 -22.89
C GLY A 100 -9.49 -2.92 -23.38
N THR A 101 -8.74 -3.92 -22.91
CA THR A 101 -8.92 -5.32 -23.29
C THR A 101 -9.51 -6.16 -22.14
N GLU A 102 -10.00 -7.37 -22.47
CA GLU A 102 -10.52 -8.33 -21.49
C GLU A 102 -9.47 -8.90 -20.54
N VAL A 103 -8.19 -8.74 -20.88
CA VAL A 103 -7.03 -9.16 -20.09
C VAL A 103 -6.26 -7.98 -19.49
N GLU A 104 -6.88 -6.80 -19.41
CA GLU A 104 -6.22 -5.63 -18.84
C GLU A 104 -5.73 -5.88 -17.41
N ALA A 105 -4.52 -5.39 -17.11
CA ALA A 105 -3.85 -5.56 -15.84
C ALA A 105 -2.96 -4.35 -15.48
N GLU A 106 -2.24 -4.46 -14.38
CA GLU A 106 -1.11 -3.60 -14.04
C GLU A 106 0.19 -4.38 -14.35
N LYS A 107 1.30 -3.69 -14.64
CA LYS A 107 2.60 -4.34 -14.78
C LYS A 107 3.74 -3.46 -14.34
N VAL A 108 4.80 -4.09 -13.85
CA VAL A 108 6.12 -3.50 -13.73
C VAL A 108 6.86 -3.73 -15.04
N VAL A 109 7.45 -2.69 -15.59
CA VAL A 109 8.28 -2.77 -16.80
C VAL A 109 9.69 -2.32 -16.45
N CYS A 110 10.67 -3.09 -16.91
CA CYS A 110 12.08 -2.74 -16.84
C CYS A 110 12.63 -2.52 -18.25
N VAL A 111 13.36 -1.41 -18.43
CA VAL A 111 14.06 -1.09 -19.67
C VAL A 111 15.52 -0.74 -19.38
N ASP A 112 16.37 -0.89 -20.38
CA ASP A 112 17.69 -0.29 -20.35
C ASP A 112 17.54 1.24 -20.31
N ALA A 113 18.12 1.88 -19.31
CA ALA A 113 17.89 3.31 -19.07
C ALA A 113 18.49 4.19 -20.17
N ALA A 114 19.57 3.73 -20.82
CA ALA A 114 20.26 4.50 -21.85
C ALA A 114 19.54 4.46 -23.22
N THR A 115 18.86 3.36 -23.53
CA THR A 115 18.26 3.09 -24.85
C THR A 115 16.74 3.07 -24.83
N GLY A 116 16.12 2.83 -23.67
CA GLY A 116 14.67 2.62 -23.53
C GLY A 116 14.20 1.24 -23.98
N GLU A 117 15.11 0.31 -24.31
CA GLU A 117 14.78 -1.05 -24.76
C GLU A 117 14.31 -1.94 -23.61
N LYS A 118 13.14 -2.58 -23.78
CA LYS A 118 12.56 -3.47 -22.77
C LYS A 118 13.45 -4.67 -22.48
N GLN A 119 13.70 -4.89 -21.18
CA GLN A 119 14.44 -6.04 -20.67
C GLN A 119 13.49 -7.13 -20.19
N TRP A 120 12.52 -6.75 -19.35
CA TRP A 120 11.51 -7.66 -18.82
C TRP A 120 10.24 -6.90 -18.40
N GLU A 121 9.16 -7.64 -18.21
CA GLU A 121 7.93 -7.13 -17.59
C GLU A 121 7.37 -8.17 -16.59
N HIS A 122 6.82 -7.69 -15.48
CA HIS A 122 6.14 -8.51 -14.47
C HIS A 122 4.68 -8.08 -14.40
N ARG A 123 3.79 -8.96 -14.84
CA ARG A 123 2.36 -8.67 -14.99
C ARG A 123 1.58 -9.02 -13.72
N ILE A 124 0.73 -8.09 -13.28
CA ILE A 124 -0.07 -8.16 -12.05
C ILE A 124 -1.56 -8.12 -12.42
N ASN A 125 -2.24 -9.26 -12.37
CA ASN A 125 -3.69 -9.31 -12.49
C ASN A 125 -4.33 -8.57 -11.31
N LEU A 126 -5.19 -7.58 -11.58
CA LEU A 126 -5.92 -6.89 -10.53
C LEU A 126 -7.09 -7.76 -10.04
N TYR A 127 -7.29 -7.72 -8.72
CA TYR A 127 -8.34 -8.44 -8.03
C TYR A 127 -8.90 -7.58 -6.91
N LEU A 128 -10.18 -7.82 -6.57
CA LEU A 128 -10.86 -7.18 -5.44
C LEU A 128 -10.63 -5.66 -5.41
N CYS A 129 -10.53 -5.08 -6.61
CA CYS A 129 -10.03 -3.73 -6.83
C CYS A 129 -11.19 -2.79 -7.18
N GLU A 130 -11.18 -1.62 -6.56
CA GLU A 130 -12.16 -0.55 -6.74
C GLU A 130 -11.55 0.69 -7.39
N VAL A 131 -10.28 0.63 -7.75
CA VAL A 131 -9.55 1.70 -8.43
C VAL A 131 -9.93 1.66 -9.91
N PRO A 132 -10.40 2.76 -10.53
CA PRO A 132 -10.66 2.78 -11.96
C PRO A 132 -9.39 2.52 -12.78
N ASP A 133 -9.59 1.96 -13.97
CA ASP A 133 -8.55 1.68 -14.97
C ASP A 133 -7.61 2.87 -15.23
N SER A 134 -8.19 4.06 -15.37
CA SER A 134 -7.48 5.32 -15.59
C SER A 134 -6.59 5.75 -14.42
N ARG A 135 -6.64 5.06 -13.27
CA ARG A 135 -5.84 5.35 -12.07
C ARG A 135 -4.88 4.23 -11.68
N VAL A 136 -4.75 3.19 -12.50
CA VAL A 136 -3.72 2.17 -12.35
C VAL A 136 -2.33 2.77 -12.58
N GLY A 137 -1.30 2.22 -11.91
CA GLY A 137 0.08 2.71 -11.99
C GLY A 137 0.34 3.96 -11.16
N TRP A 138 -0.43 4.20 -10.10
CA TRP A 138 -0.25 5.38 -9.22
C TRP A 138 0.86 5.22 -8.18
N SER A 139 1.21 3.98 -7.83
CA SER A 139 2.35 3.70 -6.97
C SER A 139 3.67 3.89 -7.74
N CYS A 140 4.81 3.81 -7.06
CA CYS A 140 6.14 3.81 -7.67
C CYS A 140 6.91 2.57 -7.24
N CYS A 141 7.86 2.14 -8.08
CA CYS A 141 8.82 1.12 -7.69
C CYS A 141 9.80 1.68 -6.64
N LEU A 142 10.38 0.80 -5.85
CA LEU A 142 11.49 1.09 -4.93
C LEU A 142 12.63 0.12 -5.21
N GLY A 143 13.83 0.65 -5.45
CA GLY A 143 15.05 -0.13 -5.59
C GLY A 143 15.83 -0.24 -4.28
N ASP A 144 16.47 -1.38 -4.05
CA ASP A 144 17.46 -1.58 -3.00
C ASP A 144 18.87 -1.56 -3.59
N PRO A 145 19.63 -0.47 -3.44
CA PRO A 145 21.00 -0.37 -3.94
C PRO A 145 21.94 -1.45 -3.40
N GLU A 146 21.63 -2.04 -2.24
CA GLU A 146 22.48 -3.08 -1.65
C GLU A 146 22.33 -4.41 -2.39
N THR A 147 21.11 -4.76 -2.80
CA THR A 147 20.77 -6.09 -3.32
C THR A 147 20.40 -6.11 -4.81
N GLY A 148 20.11 -4.95 -5.40
CA GLY A 148 19.59 -4.84 -6.76
C GLY A 148 18.11 -5.24 -6.89
N ARG A 149 17.39 -5.45 -5.77
CA ARG A 149 15.99 -5.87 -5.76
C ARG A 149 15.02 -4.70 -5.90
N ILE A 150 13.83 -5.00 -6.42
CA ILE A 150 12.75 -4.03 -6.63
C ILE A 150 11.55 -4.40 -5.79
N TYR A 151 10.97 -3.45 -5.07
CA TYR A 151 9.76 -3.62 -4.27
C TYR A 151 8.62 -2.80 -4.86
N VAL A 152 7.44 -3.38 -4.92
CA VAL A 152 6.27 -2.77 -5.56
C VAL A 152 5.00 -3.08 -4.78
N GLN A 153 4.18 -2.05 -4.55
CA GLN A 153 2.79 -2.20 -4.10
C GLN A 153 1.84 -1.81 -5.23
N SER A 154 1.04 -2.77 -5.70
CA SER A 154 0.01 -2.59 -6.71
C SER A 154 -1.22 -1.85 -6.16
N VAL A 155 -2.09 -1.37 -7.04
CA VAL A 155 -3.37 -0.76 -6.63
C VAL A 155 -4.38 -1.75 -6.02
N SER A 156 -4.20 -3.07 -6.22
CA SER A 156 -4.99 -4.12 -5.57
C SER A 156 -4.45 -4.53 -4.20
N GLY A 157 -3.29 -4.00 -3.78
CA GLY A 157 -2.62 -4.40 -2.54
C GLY A 157 -1.75 -5.66 -2.69
N TYR A 158 -1.37 -6.02 -3.92
CA TYR A 158 -0.30 -6.99 -4.17
C TYR A 158 1.04 -6.31 -3.87
N PHE A 159 1.75 -6.80 -2.85
CA PHE A 159 3.04 -6.26 -2.43
C PHE A 159 4.11 -7.32 -2.66
N CYS A 160 5.07 -7.04 -3.52
CA CYS A 160 6.08 -8.02 -3.92
C CYS A 160 7.50 -7.46 -3.90
N CYS A 161 8.44 -8.40 -3.82
CA CYS A 161 9.85 -8.21 -4.10
C CYS A 161 10.21 -8.96 -5.38
N LEU A 162 10.87 -8.27 -6.30
CA LEU A 162 11.33 -8.79 -7.59
C LEU A 162 12.86 -8.74 -7.65
N GLU A 163 13.47 -9.73 -8.27
CA GLU A 163 14.87 -9.66 -8.68
C GLU A 163 15.02 -8.62 -9.81
N GLY A 164 15.82 -7.57 -9.60
CA GLY A 164 15.81 -6.40 -10.50
C GLY A 164 16.25 -6.68 -11.93
N LYS A 165 17.12 -7.67 -12.15
CA LYS A 165 17.60 -8.01 -13.51
C LYS A 165 16.66 -8.92 -14.30
N THR A 166 15.77 -9.64 -13.63
CA THR A 166 14.94 -10.68 -14.27
C THR A 166 13.44 -10.45 -14.12
N GLY A 167 13.01 -9.68 -13.12
CA GLY A 167 11.59 -9.50 -12.78
C GLY A 167 10.96 -10.73 -12.11
N GLU A 168 11.77 -11.71 -11.71
CA GLU A 168 11.30 -12.91 -11.00
C GLU A 168 10.89 -12.55 -9.57
N VAL A 169 9.78 -13.12 -9.12
CA VAL A 169 9.28 -12.90 -7.75
C VAL A 169 10.18 -13.61 -6.75
N VAL A 170 10.71 -12.85 -5.80
CA VAL A 170 11.41 -13.38 -4.62
C VAL A 170 10.40 -13.79 -3.56
N TRP A 171 9.47 -12.88 -3.26
CA TRP A 171 8.32 -13.11 -2.38
C TRP A 171 7.21 -12.13 -2.72
N ASP A 172 5.98 -12.47 -2.36
CA ASP A 172 4.82 -11.58 -2.45
C ASP A 172 3.84 -11.77 -1.29
N ARG A 173 2.98 -10.78 -1.11
CA ARG A 173 1.99 -10.66 -0.04
C ARG A 173 0.71 -10.04 -0.59
N SER A 174 -0.45 -10.50 -0.12
CA SER A 174 -1.74 -9.89 -0.45
C SER A 174 -2.20 -9.02 0.72
N LEU A 175 -1.82 -7.74 0.72
CA LEU A 175 -2.07 -6.87 1.87
C LEU A 175 -3.57 -6.68 2.16
N LEU A 176 -4.42 -6.82 1.14
CA LEU A 176 -5.86 -6.79 1.29
C LEU A 176 -6.36 -8.01 2.07
N GLU A 177 -5.97 -9.20 1.64
CA GLU A 177 -6.48 -10.45 2.21
C GLU A 177 -5.85 -10.77 3.57
N GLU A 178 -4.60 -10.36 3.79
CA GLU A 178 -3.82 -10.69 4.99
C GLU A 178 -3.97 -9.66 6.10
N PHE A 179 -4.08 -8.37 5.75
CA PHE A 179 -4.07 -7.27 6.70
C PHE A 179 -5.28 -6.33 6.60
N GLY A 180 -6.16 -6.54 5.61
CA GLY A 180 -7.38 -5.76 5.44
C GLY A 180 -7.14 -4.40 4.81
N LEU A 181 -6.14 -4.28 3.93
CA LEU A 181 -5.90 -3.08 3.13
C LEU A 181 -7.18 -2.66 2.39
N ILE A 182 -7.50 -1.37 2.46
CA ILE A 182 -8.59 -0.76 1.71
C ILE A 182 -8.02 -0.07 0.48
N ASN A 183 -8.35 -0.58 -0.70
CA ASN A 183 -8.24 0.19 -1.94
C ASN A 183 -9.56 0.96 -2.16
N THR A 184 -9.47 2.14 -2.76
CA THR A 184 -10.63 3.02 -2.96
C THR A 184 -10.62 3.58 -4.37
N TYR A 185 -11.76 4.07 -4.85
CA TYR A 185 -11.87 4.77 -6.14
C TYR A 185 -10.79 5.84 -6.36
N GLY A 186 -10.27 6.42 -5.27
CA GLY A 186 -9.14 7.35 -5.27
C GLY A 186 -7.91 6.87 -6.03
N GLY A 187 -7.62 5.56 -6.02
CA GLY A 187 -6.34 5.00 -6.47
C GLY A 187 -5.19 5.27 -5.51
N ARG A 188 -5.49 5.68 -4.26
CA ARG A 188 -4.47 6.12 -3.32
C ARG A 188 -3.69 4.96 -2.72
N THR A 189 -2.46 4.80 -3.19
CA THR A 189 -1.50 3.76 -2.80
C THR A 189 -0.21 4.44 -2.35
N ASN A 190 0.41 3.97 -1.28
CA ASN A 190 1.69 4.49 -0.82
C ASN A 190 2.85 3.77 -1.51
N VAL A 191 3.97 4.48 -1.64
CA VAL A 191 5.23 3.93 -2.15
C VAL A 191 5.99 3.27 -0.99
N PRO A 192 6.47 2.02 -1.15
CA PRO A 192 7.30 1.39 -0.12
C PRO A 192 8.61 2.16 0.13
N VAL A 193 9.20 1.98 1.31
CA VAL A 193 10.51 2.56 1.69
C VAL A 193 11.40 1.51 2.35
N ILE A 194 12.73 1.64 2.21
CA ILE A 194 13.71 0.77 2.86
C ILE A 194 14.32 1.49 4.05
N PHE A 195 14.52 0.73 5.13
CA PHE A 195 15.40 1.11 6.22
C PHE A 195 16.15 -0.13 6.70
N GLU A 196 17.47 -0.14 6.50
CA GLU A 196 18.35 -1.28 6.83
C GLU A 196 17.89 -2.58 6.14
N ASP A 197 17.53 -3.59 6.93
CA ASP A 197 17.05 -4.89 6.50
C ASP A 197 15.51 -4.98 6.40
N GLN A 198 14.83 -3.83 6.53
CA GLN A 198 13.38 -3.73 6.48
C GLN A 198 12.89 -3.02 5.22
N VAL A 199 11.79 -3.52 4.67
CA VAL A 199 10.96 -2.78 3.71
C VAL A 199 9.61 -2.49 4.36
N LEU A 200 9.21 -1.22 4.30
CA LEU A 200 7.99 -0.74 4.93
C LEU A 200 7.03 -0.26 3.85
N THR A 201 5.75 -0.53 4.04
CA THR A 201 4.67 0.10 3.28
C THR A 201 3.49 0.42 4.17
N SER A 202 2.55 1.23 3.69
CA SER A 202 1.39 1.64 4.47
C SER A 202 0.10 1.69 3.67
N ALA A 203 -1.01 1.57 4.39
CA ALA A 203 -2.34 1.80 3.86
C ALA A 203 -3.33 2.10 4.99
N VAL A 204 -4.52 2.58 4.63
CA VAL A 204 -5.66 2.45 5.54
C VAL A 204 -6.06 0.98 5.55
N VAL A 205 -6.10 0.39 6.73
CA VAL A 205 -6.41 -1.03 6.90
C VAL A 205 -7.49 -1.24 7.94
N VAL A 206 -8.29 -2.29 7.76
CA VAL A 206 -9.27 -2.80 8.72
C VAL A 206 -9.00 -4.30 8.85
N GLY A 207 -8.11 -4.64 9.77
CA GLY A 207 -7.62 -5.99 9.99
C GLY A 207 -8.50 -6.79 10.96
N TRP A 208 -7.85 -7.54 11.84
CA TRP A 208 -8.47 -8.32 12.91
C TRP A 208 -7.96 -7.90 14.29
N GLY A 209 -8.72 -8.22 15.35
CA GLY A 209 -8.42 -7.80 16.72
C GLY A 209 -9.05 -6.46 17.09
N ASP A 210 -10.21 -6.51 17.74
CA ASP A 210 -11.06 -5.36 18.09
C ASP A 210 -10.89 -4.85 19.54
N ALA A 211 -10.02 -5.49 20.32
CA ALA A 211 -9.71 -5.13 21.71
C ALA A 211 -8.27 -4.55 21.87
N PRO A 212 -7.99 -3.80 22.97
CA PRO A 212 -6.67 -3.22 23.21
C PRO A 212 -5.51 -4.22 23.15
N LYS A 213 -5.71 -5.44 23.67
CA LYS A 213 -4.69 -6.48 23.69
C LYS A 213 -4.25 -6.94 22.29
N TYR A 214 -5.08 -6.71 21.28
CA TYR A 214 -4.76 -6.98 19.87
C TYR A 214 -4.32 -5.73 19.10
N GLY A 215 -4.14 -4.58 19.76
CA GLY A 215 -3.74 -3.32 19.13
C GLY A 215 -4.85 -2.59 18.38
N PHE A 216 -6.13 -2.97 18.57
CA PHE A 216 -7.27 -2.40 17.84
C PHE A 216 -7.14 -2.47 16.30
N LEU A 217 -6.46 -3.49 15.76
CA LEU A 217 -6.20 -3.56 14.31
C LEU A 217 -7.46 -3.81 13.46
N ALA A 218 -8.58 -4.24 14.06
CA ALA A 218 -9.89 -4.29 13.41
C ALA A 218 -10.58 -2.92 13.24
N LYS A 219 -10.08 -1.86 13.90
CA LYS A 219 -10.59 -0.49 13.67
C LYS A 219 -9.85 0.14 12.49
N PRO A 220 -10.50 0.98 11.67
CA PRO A 220 -9.81 1.64 10.56
C PRO A 220 -8.73 2.60 11.11
N ALA A 221 -7.52 2.49 10.59
CA ALA A 221 -6.41 3.42 10.82
C ALA A 221 -5.44 3.37 9.64
N HIS A 222 -4.68 4.45 9.43
CA HIS A 222 -3.52 4.42 8.55
C HIS A 222 -2.39 3.69 9.29
N ARG A 223 -1.95 2.55 8.74
CA ARG A 223 -0.96 1.68 9.36
C ARG A 223 0.21 1.41 8.43
N PHE A 224 1.40 1.36 9.03
CA PHE A 224 2.61 0.84 8.45
C PHE A 224 2.76 -0.64 8.80
N MET A 225 3.22 -1.39 7.82
CA MET A 225 3.62 -2.79 7.94
C MET A 225 5.09 -2.84 7.54
N SER A 226 5.95 -3.29 8.46
CA SER A 226 7.36 -3.52 8.20
C SER A 226 7.61 -5.00 7.99
N PHE A 227 8.34 -5.32 6.94
CA PHE A 227 8.70 -6.67 6.55
C PHE A 227 10.21 -6.80 6.50
N ASP A 228 10.72 -7.98 6.83
CA ASP A 228 12.07 -8.37 6.45
C ASP A 228 12.20 -8.29 4.92
N LYS A 229 13.12 -7.46 4.43
CA LYS A 229 13.22 -7.17 2.99
C LYS A 229 13.59 -8.41 2.16
N SER A 230 14.24 -9.39 2.77
CA SER A 230 14.71 -10.60 2.10
C SER A 230 13.67 -11.72 2.02
N THR A 231 12.71 -11.75 2.95
CA THR A 231 11.77 -12.88 3.10
C THR A 231 10.28 -12.49 3.02
N GLY A 232 9.94 -11.20 3.17
CA GLY A 232 8.55 -10.75 3.23
C GLY A 232 7.85 -11.09 4.55
N VAL A 233 8.59 -11.55 5.57
CA VAL A 233 8.05 -11.85 6.91
C VAL A 233 7.77 -10.55 7.65
N ILE A 234 6.55 -10.40 8.20
CA ILE A 234 6.15 -9.19 8.93
C ILE A 234 6.87 -9.09 10.29
N ARG A 235 7.55 -7.96 10.51
CA ARG A 235 8.28 -7.67 11.76
C ARG A 235 7.46 -6.89 12.75
N TRP A 236 6.70 -5.90 12.28
CA TRP A 236 5.80 -5.12 13.11
C TRP A 236 4.71 -4.48 12.26
N MET A 237 3.59 -4.18 12.91
CA MET A 237 2.49 -3.40 12.35
C MET A 237 2.04 -2.37 13.38
N ASN A 238 2.07 -1.10 13.00
CA ASN A 238 1.60 -0.01 13.85
C ASN A 238 1.13 1.16 12.99
N GLY A 239 0.49 2.16 13.57
CA GLY A 239 -0.05 3.26 12.78
C GLY A 239 -0.37 4.50 13.58
N THR A 240 -1.21 5.32 12.98
CA THR A 240 -1.59 6.63 13.51
C THR A 240 -2.89 6.55 14.32
N GLY A 241 -3.57 7.68 14.51
CA GLY A 241 -4.87 7.72 15.15
C GLY A 241 -5.90 6.78 14.50
N ILE A 242 -6.83 6.28 15.32
CA ILE A 242 -7.97 5.51 14.84
C ILE A 242 -8.96 6.46 14.15
N SER A 243 -9.60 5.97 13.08
CA SER A 243 -10.58 6.69 12.24
C SER A 243 -9.95 7.75 11.32
N PRO A 244 -9.30 7.30 10.23
CA PRO A 244 -8.78 8.21 9.21
C PRO A 244 -9.94 8.87 8.47
N TYR A 245 -9.72 10.11 8.02
CA TYR A 245 -10.65 10.85 7.17
C TYR A 245 -10.57 10.40 5.71
N ASP A 246 -9.37 10.00 5.26
CA ASP A 246 -9.10 9.61 3.88
C ASP A 246 -8.01 8.54 3.77
N THR A 247 -7.87 7.96 2.59
CA THR A 247 -6.63 7.33 2.13
C THR A 247 -5.58 8.39 1.78
N THR A 248 -4.30 8.02 1.68
CA THR A 248 -3.18 8.96 1.47
C THR A 248 -2.19 8.46 0.41
N TYR A 249 -1.39 9.39 -0.13
CA TYR A 249 -0.26 9.19 -1.04
C TYR A 249 1.10 9.58 -0.42
N SER A 250 1.12 9.98 0.86
CA SER A 250 2.32 10.52 1.49
C SER A 250 3.37 9.43 1.63
N THR A 251 4.40 9.48 0.77
CA THR A 251 5.57 8.61 0.94
C THR A 251 6.40 9.17 2.09
N PRO A 252 6.81 8.33 3.05
CA PRO A 252 7.64 8.80 4.13
C PRO A 252 9.02 9.26 3.69
N THR A 253 9.58 10.21 4.45
CA THR A 253 11.00 10.54 4.43
C THR A 253 11.67 9.86 5.62
N VAL A 254 12.65 9.00 5.32
CA VAL A 254 13.47 8.27 6.29
C VAL A 254 14.72 9.08 6.57
N THR A 255 14.94 9.43 7.83
CA THR A 255 16.04 10.33 8.24
C THR A 255 16.44 10.08 9.68
N VAL A 256 17.34 10.90 10.21
CA VAL A 256 17.67 10.97 11.64
C VAL A 256 17.36 12.38 12.13
N LEU A 257 16.53 12.49 13.18
CA LEU A 257 16.15 13.73 13.84
C LEU A 257 16.65 13.72 15.28
N GLY A 258 17.43 14.73 15.69
CA GLY A 258 17.97 14.80 17.06
C GLY A 258 18.76 13.54 17.47
N GLY A 259 19.42 12.89 16.50
CA GLY A 259 20.15 11.64 16.68
C GLY A 259 19.29 10.40 16.89
N GLN A 260 18.03 10.39 16.45
CA GLN A 260 17.13 9.23 16.44
C GLN A 260 16.60 8.97 15.03
N ALA A 261 16.65 7.73 14.53
CA ALA A 261 16.04 7.39 13.24
C ALA A 261 14.53 7.63 13.26
N ALA A 262 14.03 8.24 12.20
CA ALA A 262 12.64 8.67 12.07
C ALA A 262 12.09 8.43 10.66
N LEU A 263 10.83 8.02 10.63
CA LEU A 263 9.98 7.89 9.45
C LEU A 263 8.95 9.02 9.50
N VAL A 264 9.16 10.10 8.73
CA VAL A 264 8.29 11.29 8.73
C VAL A 264 7.30 11.20 7.57
N PHE A 265 5.99 11.41 7.81
CA PHE A 265 4.96 11.33 6.76
C PHE A 265 3.69 12.11 7.13
N GLY A 266 2.85 12.41 6.14
CA GLY A 266 1.48 12.87 6.35
C GLY A 266 0.50 11.70 6.36
N SER A 267 -0.51 11.74 7.22
CA SER A 267 -1.40 10.61 7.45
C SER A 267 -2.85 10.84 7.00
N GLY A 268 -3.60 9.74 6.86
CA GLY A 268 -5.02 9.75 6.55
C GLY A 268 -5.91 10.34 7.65
N ASP A 269 -5.38 10.52 8.86
CA ASP A 269 -6.04 11.23 9.97
C ASP A 269 -5.81 12.75 9.97
N GLY A 270 -5.10 13.29 8.97
CA GLY A 270 -4.89 14.72 8.80
C GLY A 270 -3.70 15.30 9.56
N GLU A 271 -2.90 14.43 10.20
CA GLU A 271 -1.72 14.85 10.94
C GLU A 271 -0.41 14.45 10.24
N VAL A 272 0.66 15.19 10.54
CA VAL A 272 2.03 14.84 10.19
C VAL A 272 2.64 14.06 11.35
N TRP A 273 3.24 12.91 11.07
CA TRP A 273 3.78 11.99 12.07
C TRP A 273 5.27 11.76 11.86
N ALA A 274 5.97 11.43 12.95
CA ALA A 274 7.23 10.72 12.92
C ALA A 274 7.15 9.43 13.75
N LEU A 275 7.52 8.30 13.14
CA LEU A 275 7.61 7.00 13.81
C LEU A 275 9.06 6.49 13.80
N GLN A 276 9.41 5.61 14.74
CA GLN A 276 10.66 4.84 14.70
C GLN A 276 10.57 3.80 13.57
N PRO A 277 11.47 3.78 12.58
CA PRO A 277 11.38 2.85 11.46
C PRO A 277 11.60 1.39 11.86
N ARG A 278 12.39 1.10 12.91
CA ARG A 278 12.66 -0.29 13.33
C ARG A 278 11.51 -0.94 14.10
N THR A 279 10.67 -0.14 14.76
CA THR A 279 9.73 -0.61 15.80
C THR A 279 8.30 -0.12 15.61
N GLY A 280 8.09 0.88 14.74
CA GLY A 280 6.80 1.54 14.54
C GLY A 280 6.33 2.41 15.71
N GLN A 281 7.15 2.66 16.73
CA GLN A 281 6.75 3.48 17.88
C GLN A 281 6.67 4.96 17.51
N PRO A 282 5.63 5.70 17.95
CA PRO A 282 5.52 7.13 17.67
C PRO A 282 6.59 7.94 18.39
N ILE A 283 7.22 8.85 17.65
CA ILE A 283 8.14 9.86 18.19
C ILE A 283 7.32 11.13 18.49
N TRP A 284 6.62 11.66 17.49
CA TRP A 284 5.74 12.82 17.60
C TRP A 284 4.65 12.86 16.53
N HIS A 285 3.66 13.71 16.73
CA HIS A 285 2.61 14.00 15.75
C HIS A 285 2.16 15.47 15.80
N TYR A 286 1.76 16.03 14.67
CA TYR A 286 1.32 17.42 14.50
C TYR A 286 0.01 17.48 13.70
N PRO A 287 -1.12 17.89 14.31
CA PRO A 287 -2.37 18.03 13.60
C PRO A 287 -2.34 19.25 12.68
N LEU A 288 -2.55 19.01 11.38
CA LEU A 288 -2.45 20.05 10.35
C LEU A 288 -3.77 20.27 9.62
N SER A 289 -4.48 19.19 9.28
CA SER A 289 -5.67 19.21 8.42
C SER A 289 -6.84 18.42 9.00
N ARG A 290 -8.06 18.80 8.59
CA ARG A 290 -9.30 18.05 8.87
C ARG A 290 -9.58 16.91 7.87
N ARG A 291 -8.66 16.67 6.93
CA ARG A 291 -8.71 15.63 5.88
C ARG A 291 -7.33 14.99 5.73
N GLY A 292 -7.25 13.84 5.07
CA GLY A 292 -5.96 13.15 4.91
C GLY A 292 -4.93 13.96 4.13
N LEU A 293 -3.66 13.82 4.50
CA LEU A 293 -2.54 14.54 3.90
C LEU A 293 -1.88 13.69 2.80
N ASN A 294 -1.65 14.24 1.60
CA ASN A 294 -1.20 13.47 0.42
C ASN A 294 0.25 13.74 0.00
N VAL A 295 0.90 14.77 0.54
CA VAL A 295 2.22 15.24 0.11
C VAL A 295 3.33 14.51 0.85
N SER A 296 4.53 14.40 0.28
CA SER A 296 5.66 13.80 1.01
C SER A 296 6.49 14.89 1.71
N PRO A 297 6.87 14.70 2.99
CA PRO A 297 7.60 15.72 3.75
C PRO A 297 8.97 16.00 3.14
N LEU A 298 9.40 17.26 3.20
CA LEU A 298 10.79 17.62 2.97
C LEU A 298 11.47 17.78 4.33
N VAL A 299 12.59 17.09 4.55
CA VAL A 299 13.39 17.24 5.78
C VAL A 299 14.74 17.84 5.40
N VAL A 300 15.11 18.94 6.07
CA VAL A 300 16.44 19.58 5.91
C VAL A 300 17.02 19.82 7.30
N GLY A 301 18.12 19.13 7.61
CA GLY A 301 18.61 19.04 8.98
C GLY A 301 17.55 18.42 9.89
N ASP A 302 17.24 19.10 10.99
CA ASP A 302 16.18 18.70 11.92
C ASP A 302 14.83 19.39 11.67
N THR A 303 14.69 20.17 10.58
CA THR A 303 13.42 20.85 10.25
C THR A 303 12.61 20.03 9.26
N VAL A 304 11.34 19.80 9.58
CA VAL A 304 10.35 19.17 8.69
C VAL A 304 9.49 20.26 8.05
N TYR A 305 9.45 20.30 6.73
CA TYR A 305 8.56 21.14 5.94
C TYR A 305 7.44 20.30 5.33
N TYR A 306 6.20 20.76 5.48
CA TYR A 306 5.03 20.05 4.96
C TYR A 306 4.00 21.02 4.38
N SER A 307 3.32 20.63 3.30
CA SER A 307 2.23 21.39 2.70
C SER A 307 0.99 20.55 2.45
N GLN A 308 -0.17 21.21 2.42
CA GLN A 308 -1.46 20.55 2.21
C GLN A 308 -2.46 21.51 1.54
N SER A 309 -3.60 21.02 1.01
CA SER A 309 -4.61 21.83 0.28
C SER A 309 -6.05 21.72 0.81
N GLU A 310 -6.22 21.09 1.96
CA GLU A 310 -7.45 20.81 2.70
C GLU A 310 -7.71 21.86 3.81
N GLU A 311 -8.83 21.73 4.52
CA GLU A 311 -9.17 22.66 5.62
C GLU A 311 -8.21 22.50 6.81
N ASN A 312 -7.63 23.61 7.25
CA ASN A 312 -6.72 23.63 8.39
C ASN A 312 -7.46 23.31 9.70
N VAL A 313 -6.77 22.66 10.65
CA VAL A 313 -7.28 22.50 12.02
C VAL A 313 -7.30 23.84 12.77
N ILE A 314 -6.37 24.75 12.45
CA ILE A 314 -6.32 26.12 12.95
C ILE A 314 -7.09 27.04 12.01
N GLY A 315 -8.18 27.63 12.52
CA GLY A 315 -9.04 28.53 11.75
C GLY A 315 -9.97 27.78 10.79
N ASN A 316 -10.29 28.42 9.66
CA ASN A 316 -11.21 27.93 8.63
C ASN A 316 -10.67 28.15 7.20
N THR A 317 -9.35 28.33 7.08
CA THR A 317 -8.71 28.52 5.78
C THR A 317 -8.36 27.16 5.15
N MET A 318 -8.37 27.11 3.82
CA MET A 318 -7.91 25.96 3.05
C MET A 318 -6.42 26.11 2.75
N GLY A 319 -5.69 25.00 2.82
CA GLY A 319 -4.28 24.92 2.47
C GLY A 319 -3.32 25.56 3.47
N ALA A 320 -2.13 25.01 3.57
CA ALA A 320 -1.06 25.53 4.40
C ALA A 320 0.33 25.02 3.97
N LEU A 321 1.35 25.76 4.38
CA LEU A 321 2.74 25.34 4.46
C LEU A 321 3.21 25.54 5.91
N VAL A 322 3.90 24.55 6.48
CA VAL A 322 4.34 24.56 7.87
C VAL A 322 5.80 24.10 7.98
N ALA A 323 6.52 24.65 8.97
CA ALA A 323 7.79 24.11 9.44
C ALA A 323 7.68 23.62 10.88
N ILE A 324 8.22 22.44 11.15
CA ILE A 324 8.18 21.76 12.44
C ILE A 324 9.60 21.43 12.88
N ASP A 325 9.89 21.59 14.18
CA ASP A 325 11.11 21.05 14.78
C ASP A 325 10.97 19.53 14.96
N GLY A 326 11.68 18.78 14.13
CA GLY A 326 11.63 17.32 14.11
C GLY A 326 12.30 16.66 15.32
N THR A 327 13.05 17.39 16.14
CA THR A 327 13.71 16.86 17.35
C THR A 327 12.78 16.71 18.54
N MET A 328 11.55 17.24 18.44
CA MET A 328 10.57 17.21 19.51
C MET A 328 9.98 15.80 19.72
N SER A 329 9.13 15.64 20.74
CA SER A 329 8.45 14.38 21.04
C SER A 329 7.00 14.60 21.47
N GLY A 330 6.13 13.63 21.21
CA GLY A 330 4.72 13.65 21.61
C GLY A 330 3.84 14.54 20.73
N ASN A 331 2.77 15.08 21.30
CA ASN A 331 1.83 15.96 20.59
C ASN A 331 2.44 17.37 20.40
N LEU A 332 2.51 17.81 19.15
CA LEU A 332 3.10 19.08 18.73
C LEU A 332 2.07 20.19 18.40
N SER A 333 0.79 20.02 18.74
CA SER A 333 -0.23 21.06 18.55
C SER A 333 0.23 22.44 19.01
N GLY A 334 0.27 23.42 18.09
CA GLY A 334 0.67 24.80 18.36
C GLY A 334 2.17 25.00 18.63
N LYS A 335 3.02 24.05 18.22
CA LYS A 335 4.48 24.08 18.40
C LYS A 335 5.23 24.14 17.07
N GLU A 336 4.59 24.57 15.99
CA GLU A 336 5.25 24.88 14.72
C GLU A 336 6.33 25.96 14.89
N LYS A 337 7.37 25.91 14.05
CA LYS A 337 8.33 27.01 13.91
C LYS A 337 7.67 28.22 13.25
N TRP A 338 6.90 27.95 12.19
CA TRP A 338 6.08 28.91 11.48
C TRP A 338 4.97 28.19 10.71
N PHE A 339 3.91 28.94 10.38
CA PHE A 339 2.75 28.45 9.63
C PHE A 339 2.25 29.52 8.65
N VAL A 340 2.11 29.13 7.39
CA VAL A 340 1.63 29.99 6.30
C VAL A 340 0.31 29.43 5.76
N PRO A 341 -0.85 30.04 6.05
CA PRO A 341 -2.14 29.57 5.53
C PRO A 341 -2.31 29.90 4.04
N GLN A 342 -3.33 29.29 3.43
CA GLN A 342 -3.77 29.58 2.05
C GLN A 342 -2.80 29.16 0.94
N ILE A 343 -1.81 28.34 1.26
CA ILE A 343 -0.96 27.66 0.28
C ILE A 343 -1.63 26.35 -0.10
N MET A 344 -2.29 26.33 -1.26
CA MET A 344 -3.07 25.18 -1.74
C MET A 344 -2.17 24.10 -2.38
N SER A 345 -1.16 23.60 -1.67
CA SER A 345 -0.20 22.62 -2.19
C SER A 345 -0.45 21.24 -1.60
N GLY A 346 -1.32 20.47 -2.24
CA GLY A 346 -1.76 19.14 -1.78
C GLY A 346 -1.32 17.98 -2.66
N LYS A 347 -0.56 18.25 -3.73
CA LYS A 347 -0.15 17.23 -4.72
C LYS A 347 1.35 17.21 -4.98
N SER A 348 1.95 18.39 -5.19
CA SER A 348 3.40 18.53 -5.33
C SER A 348 4.06 18.64 -3.96
N SER A 349 5.21 17.98 -3.79
CA SER A 349 6.00 18.09 -2.56
C SER A 349 6.89 19.33 -2.56
N PRO A 350 7.16 19.95 -1.38
CA PRO A 350 8.16 21.00 -1.28
C PRO A 350 9.57 20.47 -1.60
N VAL A 351 10.41 21.37 -2.11
CA VAL A 351 11.84 21.11 -2.41
C VAL A 351 12.71 22.27 -1.94
N MET A 352 13.98 21.99 -1.65
CA MET A 352 14.97 23.00 -1.29
C MET A 352 15.78 23.39 -2.54
N VAL A 353 15.84 24.68 -2.86
CA VAL A 353 16.54 25.21 -4.04
C VAL A 353 17.40 26.40 -3.61
N ASP A 354 18.72 26.25 -3.66
CA ASP A 354 19.67 27.32 -3.31
C ASP A 354 19.33 28.01 -1.96
N GLY A 355 19.11 27.19 -0.93
CA GLY A 355 18.76 27.62 0.42
C GLY A 355 17.35 28.23 0.58
N LYS A 356 16.48 28.14 -0.44
CA LYS A 356 15.11 28.65 -0.40
C LYS A 356 14.12 27.50 -0.51
N LEU A 357 13.00 27.60 0.22
CA LEU A 357 11.95 26.60 0.20
C LEU A 357 10.99 26.89 -0.96
N TRP A 358 10.89 25.95 -1.89
CA TRP A 358 10.01 26.06 -3.05
C TRP A 358 8.83 25.12 -2.89
N THR A 359 7.64 25.59 -3.24
CA THR A 359 6.41 24.79 -3.29
C THR A 359 5.55 25.21 -4.46
N VAL A 360 4.88 24.26 -5.10
CA VAL A 360 3.99 24.55 -6.23
C VAL A 360 2.57 24.15 -5.85
N ASP A 361 1.67 25.13 -5.82
CA ASP A 361 0.28 24.86 -5.49
C ASP A 361 -0.43 24.05 -6.59
N ASP A 362 -1.59 23.50 -6.23
CA ASP A 362 -2.45 22.70 -7.08
C ASP A 362 -2.88 23.40 -8.37
N ARG A 363 -2.76 24.73 -8.45
CA ARG A 363 -3.06 25.57 -9.62
C ARG A 363 -1.80 25.92 -10.41
N ALA A 364 -0.69 25.22 -10.17
CA ALA A 364 0.61 25.44 -10.78
C ALA A 364 1.14 26.86 -10.61
N LYS A 365 1.00 27.43 -9.41
CA LYS A 365 1.79 28.59 -8.98
C LYS A 365 2.94 28.11 -8.11
N LEU A 366 4.15 28.43 -8.54
CA LEU A 366 5.35 28.28 -7.73
C LEU A 366 5.42 29.44 -6.73
N TYR A 367 5.70 29.11 -5.48
CA TYR A 367 6.00 30.03 -4.40
C TYR A 367 7.40 29.74 -3.87
N VAL A 368 8.12 30.81 -3.55
CA VAL A 368 9.46 30.76 -2.97
C VAL A 368 9.39 31.39 -1.58
N PHE A 369 9.90 30.69 -0.57
CA PHE A 369 9.88 31.12 0.82
C PHE A 369 11.27 31.12 1.42
N ASP A 370 11.48 32.02 2.38
CA ASP A 370 12.55 31.89 3.36
C ASP A 370 12.25 30.68 4.28
N PRO A 371 13.14 29.69 4.38
CA PRO A 371 12.89 28.45 5.11
C PRO A 371 12.89 28.63 6.65
N GLU A 372 13.50 29.70 7.17
CA GLU A 372 13.61 29.96 8.60
C GLU A 372 12.41 30.75 9.12
N THR A 373 11.88 31.67 8.32
CA THR A 373 10.79 32.57 8.73
C THR A 373 9.44 32.25 8.12
N GLY A 374 9.40 31.53 6.99
CA GLY A 374 8.19 31.32 6.20
C GLY A 374 7.73 32.55 5.41
N GLU A 375 8.57 33.60 5.32
CA GLU A 375 8.26 34.79 4.51
C GLU A 375 8.29 34.45 3.02
N GLN A 376 7.25 34.85 2.28
CA GLN A 376 7.18 34.65 0.83
C GLN A 376 8.11 35.63 0.12
N ILE A 377 9.13 35.11 -0.56
CA ILE A 377 10.11 35.88 -1.35
C ILE A 377 9.55 36.19 -2.74
N ASP A 378 9.05 35.17 -3.45
CA ASP A 378 8.60 35.30 -4.84
C ASP A 378 7.43 34.36 -5.16
N LYS A 379 6.78 34.62 -6.29
CA LYS A 379 5.69 33.79 -6.84
C LYS A 379 5.66 33.86 -8.37
N GLN A 380 5.68 32.69 -9.00
CA GLN A 380 5.66 32.54 -10.45
C GLN A 380 4.51 31.63 -10.92
N ALA A 381 3.72 32.08 -11.89
CA ALA A 381 2.71 31.22 -12.51
C ALA A 381 3.34 30.31 -13.56
N LEU A 382 3.12 29.00 -13.44
CA LEU A 382 3.60 27.97 -14.37
C LEU A 382 2.45 27.38 -15.19
N GLY A 383 1.24 27.32 -14.67
CA GLY A 383 0.11 26.75 -15.39
C GLY A 383 -1.22 26.90 -14.68
N THR A 384 -2.05 25.86 -14.79
CA THR A 384 -3.38 25.79 -14.17
C THR A 384 -3.58 24.57 -13.27
N ALA A 385 -2.67 23.58 -13.34
CA ALA A 385 -2.73 22.36 -12.56
C ALA A 385 -1.32 21.78 -12.36
N MET A 386 -0.98 21.40 -11.13
CA MET A 386 0.29 20.74 -10.78
C MET A 386 0.04 19.44 -10.03
N ARG A 387 0.89 18.43 -10.32
CA ARG A 387 0.93 17.13 -9.63
C ARG A 387 2.36 16.65 -9.43
N SER A 388 3.18 16.77 -10.48
CA SER A 388 4.62 16.53 -10.42
C SER A 388 5.28 17.33 -9.29
N THR A 389 6.22 16.68 -8.60
CA THR A 389 7.19 17.34 -7.74
C THR A 389 8.38 17.82 -8.60
N PRO A 390 8.85 19.08 -8.47
CA PRO A 390 9.99 19.58 -9.21
C PRO A 390 11.28 18.80 -8.90
N LEU A 391 12.10 18.57 -9.92
CA LEU A 391 13.45 18.01 -9.78
C LEU A 391 14.47 19.15 -9.66
N VAL A 392 15.31 19.10 -8.63
CA VAL A 392 16.39 20.08 -8.40
C VAL A 392 17.72 19.43 -8.77
N ALA A 393 18.41 19.93 -9.79
CA ALA A 393 19.69 19.36 -10.21
C ALA A 393 20.51 20.38 -11.00
N ASP A 394 21.84 20.32 -10.90
CA ASP A 394 22.76 21.17 -11.67
C ASP A 394 22.44 22.67 -11.62
N GLY A 395 22.09 23.17 -10.42
CA GLY A 395 21.70 24.56 -10.20
C GLY A 395 20.40 25.00 -10.90
N LYS A 396 19.60 24.04 -11.39
CA LYS A 396 18.35 24.27 -12.12
C LYS A 396 17.20 23.52 -11.45
N VAL A 397 15.98 23.88 -11.85
CA VAL A 397 14.77 23.16 -11.48
C VAL A 397 14.03 22.73 -12.75
N TYR A 398 13.78 21.44 -12.87
CA TYR A 398 13.06 20.82 -13.97
C TYR A 398 11.66 20.44 -13.50
N THR A 399 10.63 20.91 -14.19
CA THR A 399 9.25 20.64 -13.78
C THR A 399 8.30 20.61 -14.95
N ILE A 400 7.21 19.86 -14.78
CA ILE A 400 6.14 19.71 -15.76
C ILE A 400 4.79 19.88 -15.08
N THR A 401 3.96 20.77 -15.60
CA THR A 401 2.58 20.91 -15.11
C THR A 401 1.76 19.70 -15.53
N ASN A 402 0.65 19.43 -14.85
CA ASN A 402 -0.24 18.32 -15.20
C ASN A 402 -0.76 18.39 -16.65
N SER A 403 -0.82 19.58 -17.26
CA SER A 403 -1.22 19.80 -18.67
C SER A 403 -0.08 19.77 -19.71
N GLY A 404 1.07 19.21 -19.33
CA GLY A 404 2.20 18.98 -20.24
C GLY A 404 3.07 20.20 -20.55
N ARG A 405 2.96 21.30 -19.79
CA ARG A 405 3.90 22.43 -19.90
C ARG A 405 5.20 22.10 -19.16
N TRP A 406 6.29 21.97 -19.91
CA TRP A 406 7.64 21.74 -19.39
C TRP A 406 8.35 23.05 -19.14
N TYR A 407 9.14 23.10 -18.06
CA TYR A 407 9.96 24.22 -17.67
C TYR A 407 11.34 23.75 -17.20
N ILE A 408 12.37 24.50 -17.61
CA ILE A 408 13.67 24.54 -16.95
C ILE A 408 13.80 25.93 -16.33
N LEU A 409 14.01 25.97 -15.02
CA LEU A 409 14.07 27.18 -14.22
C LEU A 409 15.45 27.32 -13.58
N LYS A 410 15.91 28.56 -13.38
CA LYS A 410 17.08 28.86 -12.56
C LYS A 410 16.67 29.72 -11.36
N PRO A 411 17.13 29.39 -10.14
CA PRO A 411 16.96 30.28 -9.00
C PRO A 411 17.78 31.55 -9.22
N THR A 412 17.24 32.68 -8.80
CA THR A 412 17.95 33.97 -8.72
C THR A 412 17.94 34.45 -7.26
N ALA A 413 18.64 35.54 -6.96
CA ALA A 413 18.65 36.09 -5.60
C ALA A 413 17.23 36.41 -5.09
N ASP A 414 16.38 36.99 -5.96
CA ASP A 414 15.07 37.53 -5.60
C ASP A 414 13.89 36.80 -6.27
N GLY A 415 14.11 35.62 -6.88
CA GLY A 415 13.04 34.92 -7.59
C GLY A 415 13.50 33.84 -8.56
N VAL A 416 12.80 33.72 -9.69
CA VAL A 416 13.00 32.62 -10.65
C VAL A 416 13.13 33.10 -12.09
N GLU A 417 14.12 32.57 -12.81
CA GLU A 417 14.28 32.74 -14.26
C GLU A 417 13.75 31.51 -15.02
N ILE A 418 12.98 31.71 -16.09
CA ILE A 418 12.59 30.64 -17.02
C ILE A 418 13.65 30.54 -18.13
N VAL A 419 14.48 29.51 -18.08
CA VAL A 419 15.53 29.25 -19.07
C VAL A 419 14.97 28.61 -20.33
N HIS A 420 14.02 27.69 -20.14
CA HIS A 420 13.41 26.97 -21.25
C HIS A 420 11.96 26.61 -20.93
N LYS A 421 11.14 26.59 -21.97
CA LYS A 421 9.70 26.32 -21.88
C LYS A 421 9.17 25.71 -23.17
N LEU A 422 8.40 24.63 -23.04
CA LEU A 422 7.64 24.04 -24.15
C LEU A 422 6.35 23.38 -23.66
N ARG A 423 5.59 22.78 -24.58
CA ARG A 423 4.37 22.03 -24.26
C ARG A 423 4.34 20.71 -25.03
N LEU A 424 4.21 19.60 -24.31
CA LEU A 424 4.17 18.25 -24.87
C LEU A 424 2.79 17.82 -25.38
N GLY A 425 1.72 18.52 -24.96
CA GLY A 425 0.36 18.17 -25.37
C GLY A 425 -0.20 16.91 -24.69
N GLU A 426 0.52 16.37 -23.71
CA GLU A 426 0.18 15.18 -22.94
C GLU A 426 0.01 15.53 -21.47
N ASP A 427 -0.82 14.77 -20.76
CA ASP A 427 -0.96 14.94 -19.33
C ASP A 427 0.22 14.32 -18.56
N ASN A 428 0.47 14.82 -17.35
CA ASN A 428 1.51 14.33 -16.47
C ASN A 428 1.01 14.20 -15.02
N ASP A 429 1.27 13.05 -14.41
CA ASP A 429 1.03 12.82 -12.98
C ASP A 429 2.32 12.43 -12.22
N GLY A 430 3.35 11.94 -12.93
CA GLY A 430 4.64 11.56 -12.35
C GLY A 430 5.63 12.72 -12.27
N SER A 431 6.70 12.57 -11.50
CA SER A 431 7.75 13.58 -11.36
C SER A 431 8.92 13.28 -12.31
N PRO A 432 9.60 14.30 -12.87
CA PRO A 432 10.86 14.07 -13.56
C PRO A 432 11.92 13.59 -12.56
N ILE A 433 12.80 12.71 -13.01
CA ILE A 433 13.95 12.20 -12.25
C ILE A 433 15.22 12.37 -13.08
N VAL A 434 16.38 12.22 -12.44
CA VAL A 434 17.67 12.20 -13.14
C VAL A 434 18.49 11.01 -12.69
N SER A 435 19.21 10.41 -13.63
CA SER A 435 20.22 9.41 -13.35
C SER A 435 21.19 9.35 -14.51
N HIS A 436 22.49 9.30 -14.21
CA HIS A 436 23.56 9.15 -15.19
C HIS A 436 23.49 10.14 -16.37
N GLY A 437 23.39 11.44 -16.05
CA GLY A 437 23.35 12.55 -17.00
C GLY A 437 22.05 12.65 -17.81
N ARG A 438 21.05 11.84 -17.46
CA ARG A 438 19.78 11.73 -18.21
C ARG A 438 18.61 12.11 -17.33
N ILE A 439 17.76 12.99 -17.85
CA ILE A 439 16.50 13.36 -17.21
C ILE A 439 15.39 12.53 -17.84
N TYR A 440 14.65 11.80 -17.00
CA TYR A 440 13.51 11.01 -17.43
C TYR A 440 12.23 11.76 -17.08
N VAL A 441 11.39 12.03 -18.07
CA VAL A 441 10.14 12.78 -17.93
C VAL A 441 8.97 11.84 -18.20
N PRO A 442 8.25 11.37 -17.17
CA PRO A 442 7.05 10.56 -17.39
C PRO A 442 5.88 11.43 -17.84
N THR A 443 5.06 10.91 -18.76
CA THR A 443 3.75 11.43 -19.14
C THR A 443 2.75 10.28 -19.19
N SER A 444 1.46 10.59 -19.28
CA SER A 444 0.41 9.57 -19.43
C SER A 444 0.58 8.71 -20.68
N ASN A 445 1.34 9.18 -21.68
CA ASN A 445 1.51 8.49 -22.97
C ASN A 445 2.90 7.93 -23.19
N ALA A 446 3.95 8.44 -22.52
CA ALA A 446 5.33 7.99 -22.74
C ALA A 446 6.26 8.34 -21.57
N ILE A 447 7.45 7.76 -21.58
CA ILE A 447 8.62 8.35 -20.90
C ILE A 447 9.53 8.96 -21.97
N TYR A 448 9.98 10.19 -21.73
CA TYR A 448 11.03 10.87 -22.52
C TYR A 448 12.34 10.79 -21.75
N CYS A 449 13.42 10.39 -22.42
CA CYS A 449 14.77 10.48 -21.88
C CYS A 449 15.52 11.62 -22.56
N LEU A 450 15.97 12.56 -21.74
CA LEU A 450 16.62 13.78 -22.17
C LEU A 450 18.08 13.77 -21.71
N GLY A 451 19.00 14.24 -22.54
CA GLY A 451 20.41 14.34 -22.19
C GLY A 451 21.28 14.75 -23.37
N ASP A 452 22.49 15.21 -23.08
CA ASP A 452 23.53 15.44 -24.08
C ASP A 452 24.39 14.18 -24.21
N ALA A 453 24.25 13.45 -25.31
CA ALA A 453 25.00 12.22 -25.56
C ALA A 453 26.52 12.43 -25.66
N SER A 454 27.00 13.67 -25.78
CA SER A 454 28.43 14.00 -25.79
C SER A 454 29.01 14.22 -24.40
N VAL A 455 28.16 14.44 -23.39
CA VAL A 455 28.57 14.66 -22.00
C VAL A 455 28.75 13.31 -21.30
N THR A 456 29.88 13.16 -20.61
CA THR A 456 30.09 12.02 -19.72
C THR A 456 29.43 12.33 -18.37
N PRO A 457 28.51 11.49 -17.87
CA PRO A 457 27.83 11.74 -16.60
C PRO A 457 28.79 11.95 -15.44
N SER A 458 28.49 12.93 -14.59
CA SER A 458 29.23 13.17 -13.37
C SER A 458 28.34 13.82 -12.30
N ALA A 459 28.72 13.65 -11.04
CA ALA A 459 28.04 14.25 -9.90
C ALA A 459 29.04 14.68 -8.83
N ASP A 460 28.65 15.67 -8.04
CA ASP A 460 29.30 15.88 -6.74
C ASP A 460 28.95 14.75 -5.77
N PRO A 461 29.81 14.47 -4.77
CA PRO A 461 29.47 13.51 -3.73
C PRO A 461 28.14 13.84 -3.06
N LEU A 462 27.34 12.83 -2.80
CA LEU A 462 26.11 13.00 -2.02
C LEU A 462 26.45 13.56 -0.63
N PRO A 463 25.61 14.47 -0.10
CA PRO A 463 25.70 14.89 1.29
C PRO A 463 25.70 13.69 2.24
N PRO A 464 26.48 13.74 3.33
CA PRO A 464 26.49 12.65 4.30
C PRO A 464 25.09 12.50 4.92
N ARG A 465 24.64 11.25 5.04
CA ARG A 465 23.39 10.95 5.74
C ARG A 465 23.54 11.32 7.23
N PRO A 466 22.50 11.90 7.85
CA PRO A 466 22.55 12.21 9.27
C PRO A 466 22.72 10.92 10.08
N GLN A 467 23.47 11.00 11.18
CA GLN A 467 23.89 9.84 11.97
C GLN A 467 23.13 9.77 13.28
N GLU A 468 22.71 8.56 13.67
CA GLU A 468 22.10 8.33 14.97
C GLU A 468 23.08 8.60 16.11
N THR A 469 22.53 8.89 17.28
CA THR A 469 23.32 8.93 18.52
C THR A 469 23.94 7.55 18.72
N PRO A 470 25.25 7.45 19.05
CA PRO A 470 25.88 6.17 19.33
C PRO A 470 25.11 5.36 20.38
N ILE A 471 24.95 4.06 20.12
CA ILE A 471 24.12 3.16 20.94
C ILE A 471 24.58 3.07 22.41
N ASP A 472 25.87 3.31 22.68
CA ASP A 472 26.46 3.33 24.03
C ASP A 472 25.93 4.48 24.90
N LYS A 473 25.27 5.48 24.29
CA LYS A 473 24.64 6.61 25.02
C LYS A 473 23.24 6.29 25.54
N ASP A 474 22.58 5.26 25.01
CA ASP A 474 21.33 4.73 25.54
C ASP A 474 21.32 3.20 25.45
N PRO A 475 22.08 2.50 26.32
CA PRO A 475 22.19 1.05 26.27
C PRO A 475 21.01 0.33 26.95
N GLN A 476 20.02 1.06 27.46
CA GLN A 476 18.94 0.49 28.27
C GLN A 476 17.82 -0.05 27.37
N PRO A 477 17.45 -1.33 27.50
CA PRO A 477 16.27 -1.86 26.83
C PRO A 477 15.00 -1.10 27.25
N ALA A 478 14.18 -0.72 26.27
CA ALA A 478 12.90 -0.06 26.46
C ALA A 478 11.75 -0.78 25.72
N LEU A 479 12.06 -1.62 24.74
CA LEU A 479 11.07 -2.35 23.94
C LEU A 479 11.53 -3.79 23.67
N VAL A 480 10.59 -4.73 23.73
CA VAL A 480 10.74 -6.10 23.23
C VAL A 480 9.89 -6.26 21.98
N GLN A 481 10.51 -6.73 20.90
CA GLN A 481 9.82 -7.12 19.68
C GLN A 481 9.86 -8.65 19.55
N VAL A 482 8.74 -9.24 19.11
CA VAL A 482 8.59 -10.68 18.86
C VAL A 482 8.27 -10.85 17.38
N GLU A 483 9.07 -11.64 16.68
CA GLU A 483 9.00 -11.78 15.22
C GLU A 483 8.88 -13.25 14.81
N PRO A 484 7.99 -13.60 13.86
CA PRO A 484 7.05 -12.73 13.14
C PRO A 484 5.97 -12.09 14.02
N TYR A 485 5.50 -10.90 13.66
CA TYR A 485 4.49 -10.18 14.47
C TYR A 485 3.07 -10.74 14.31
N ASP A 486 2.68 -11.17 13.10
CA ASP A 486 1.37 -11.71 12.77
C ASP A 486 1.55 -12.97 11.94
N VAL A 487 0.90 -14.07 12.34
CA VAL A 487 0.96 -15.36 11.64
C VAL A 487 -0.42 -15.99 11.48
N LEU A 488 -0.60 -16.69 10.37
CA LEU A 488 -1.74 -17.53 10.07
C LEU A 488 -1.25 -18.98 10.00
N LEU A 489 -1.83 -19.85 10.83
CA LEU A 489 -1.46 -21.24 10.96
C LEU A 489 -2.66 -22.17 10.71
N THR A 490 -2.37 -23.42 10.38
CA THR A 490 -3.33 -24.52 10.42
C THR A 490 -3.27 -25.26 11.77
N PRO A 491 -4.32 -26.00 12.17
CA PRO A 491 -4.31 -26.76 13.42
C PRO A 491 -3.11 -27.71 13.54
N GLY A 492 -2.41 -27.64 14.68
CA GLY A 492 -1.20 -28.42 14.97
C GLY A 492 0.11 -27.91 14.33
N GLU A 493 0.08 -26.83 13.56
CA GLU A 493 1.29 -26.23 12.98
C GLU A 493 2.13 -25.48 14.03
N GLU A 494 3.44 -25.38 13.79
CA GLU A 494 4.38 -24.76 14.72
C GLU A 494 5.01 -23.48 14.14
N GLN A 495 5.23 -22.48 15.01
CA GLN A 495 5.90 -21.23 14.69
C GLN A 495 6.94 -20.89 15.77
N SER A 496 8.21 -20.82 15.38
CA SER A 496 9.29 -20.32 16.24
C SER A 496 9.41 -18.80 16.17
N TYR A 497 9.64 -18.16 17.31
CA TYR A 497 9.78 -16.71 17.40
C TYR A 497 11.21 -16.26 17.70
N GLN A 498 11.63 -15.20 17.03
CA GLN A 498 12.82 -14.44 17.38
C GLN A 498 12.43 -13.26 18.25
N VAL A 499 13.29 -12.91 19.21
CA VAL A 499 13.04 -11.81 20.15
C VAL A 499 14.18 -10.81 20.06
N ARG A 500 13.84 -9.53 19.91
CA ARG A 500 14.79 -8.42 19.80
C ARG A 500 14.52 -7.36 20.86
N LEU A 501 15.60 -6.79 21.41
CA LEU A 501 15.53 -5.67 22.35
C LEU A 501 15.96 -4.38 21.67
N TYR A 502 15.18 -3.33 21.88
CA TYR A 502 15.48 -1.98 21.41
C TYR A 502 15.54 -1.00 22.59
N ASN A 503 16.37 0.03 22.45
CA ASN A 503 16.38 1.15 23.41
C ASN A 503 15.24 2.14 23.14
N SER A 504 15.17 3.20 23.93
CA SER A 504 14.09 4.20 23.83
C SER A 504 14.10 4.97 22.50
N ARG A 505 15.26 5.03 21.83
CA ARG A 505 15.43 5.63 20.51
C ARG A 505 15.07 4.68 19.36
N GLY A 506 14.75 3.42 19.64
CA GLY A 506 14.43 2.43 18.61
C GLY A 506 15.67 1.83 17.94
N GLN A 507 16.83 1.84 18.60
CA GLN A 507 18.05 1.19 18.13
C GLN A 507 18.10 -0.25 18.63
N LEU A 508 18.48 -1.19 17.75
CA LEU A 508 18.61 -2.60 18.11
C LEU A 508 19.78 -2.79 19.07
N LEU A 509 19.51 -3.23 20.29
CA LEU A 509 20.53 -3.52 21.30
C LEU A 509 21.09 -4.93 21.13
N LYS A 510 20.20 -5.93 21.01
CA LYS A 510 20.58 -7.33 20.78
C LYS A 510 19.36 -8.16 20.37
N GLU A 511 19.65 -9.27 19.69
CA GLU A 511 18.76 -10.43 19.68
C GLU A 511 18.86 -11.16 21.02
N VAL A 512 17.74 -11.64 21.54
CA VAL A 512 17.66 -12.29 22.85
C VAL A 512 17.96 -13.78 22.68
N PRO A 513 19.02 -14.31 23.31
CA PRO A 513 19.32 -15.74 23.26
C PRO A 513 18.20 -16.59 23.86
N ALA A 514 18.11 -17.84 23.40
CA ALA A 514 17.19 -18.83 23.98
C ALA A 514 17.42 -18.96 25.49
N GLY A 515 16.34 -18.95 26.27
CA GLY A 515 16.35 -19.05 27.73
C GLY A 515 16.50 -17.73 28.49
N GLU A 516 16.79 -16.60 27.83
CA GLU A 516 16.72 -15.25 28.46
C GLU A 516 15.31 -14.63 28.40
N ALA A 517 14.46 -15.13 27.50
CA ALA A 517 13.05 -14.77 27.38
C ALA A 517 12.16 -15.80 28.08
N THR A 518 11.08 -15.33 28.70
CA THR A 518 9.99 -16.19 29.19
C THR A 518 8.75 -15.98 28.35
N TYR A 519 8.13 -17.08 27.91
CA TYR A 519 6.98 -17.04 27.02
C TYR A 519 5.69 -17.48 27.71
N SER A 520 4.58 -16.93 27.26
CA SER A 520 3.23 -17.36 27.61
C SER A 520 2.28 -17.17 26.44
N VAL A 521 1.15 -17.86 26.46
CA VAL A 521 0.09 -17.73 25.47
C VAL A 521 -1.18 -17.22 26.15
N ASP A 522 -1.78 -16.17 25.59
CA ASP A 522 -3.17 -15.77 25.89
C ASP A 522 -4.06 -16.24 24.73
N GLY A 523 -4.78 -17.35 24.94
CA GLY A 523 -5.54 -18.06 23.91
C GLY A 523 -5.22 -19.56 23.88
N PRO A 524 -5.70 -20.29 22.86
CA PRO A 524 -5.42 -21.71 22.70
C PRO A 524 -4.02 -21.97 22.12
N GLY A 525 -3.59 -23.24 22.19
CA GLY A 525 -2.24 -23.68 21.83
C GLY A 525 -1.26 -23.62 23.00
N THR A 526 -0.01 -23.98 22.72
CA THR A 526 1.05 -24.03 23.73
C THR A 526 2.33 -23.43 23.19
N ILE A 527 3.18 -22.87 24.05
CA ILE A 527 4.51 -22.38 23.65
C ILE A 527 5.58 -23.06 24.48
N SER A 528 6.64 -23.51 23.80
CA SER A 528 7.80 -24.11 24.42
C SER A 528 8.72 -23.05 25.05
N VAL A 529 9.66 -23.50 25.88
CA VAL A 529 10.62 -22.62 26.57
C VAL A 529 11.61 -21.93 25.62
N ASP A 530 11.82 -22.50 24.43
CA ASP A 530 12.63 -21.95 23.35
C ASP A 530 11.84 -21.01 22.42
N GLY A 531 10.55 -20.80 22.68
CA GLY A 531 9.73 -19.84 21.93
C GLY A 531 9.11 -20.41 20.65
N THR A 532 8.85 -21.71 20.61
CA THR A 532 8.08 -22.35 19.52
C THR A 532 6.63 -22.55 19.97
N TYR A 533 5.73 -21.83 19.32
CA TYR A 533 4.28 -21.97 19.51
C TYR A 533 3.77 -23.14 18.68
N THR A 534 2.97 -24.01 19.27
CA THR A 534 2.23 -25.07 18.58
C THR A 534 0.75 -24.73 18.62
N ALA A 535 0.15 -24.62 17.43
CA ALA A 535 -1.27 -24.37 17.27
C ALA A 535 -2.10 -25.52 17.87
N PRO A 536 -3.28 -25.21 18.45
CA PRO A 536 -4.26 -26.21 18.87
C PRO A 536 -4.58 -27.20 17.75
N SER A 537 -4.91 -28.44 18.13
CA SER A 537 -5.24 -29.51 17.16
C SER A 537 -6.71 -29.50 16.75
N GLU A 538 -7.52 -28.71 17.44
CA GLU A 538 -8.94 -28.53 17.22
C GLU A 538 -9.20 -27.89 15.86
N ASN A 539 -10.16 -28.43 15.10
CA ASN A 539 -10.54 -27.91 13.79
C ASN A 539 -11.49 -26.71 13.93
N GLU A 540 -11.00 -25.63 14.53
CA GLU A 540 -11.78 -24.43 14.82
C GLU A 540 -11.03 -23.15 14.41
N HIS A 541 -11.79 -22.11 14.07
CA HIS A 541 -11.23 -20.77 13.89
C HIS A 541 -10.86 -20.18 15.25
N GLN A 542 -9.57 -20.00 15.50
CA GLN A 542 -9.06 -19.59 16.81
C GLN A 542 -8.01 -18.50 16.69
N VAL A 543 -7.80 -17.74 17.76
CA VAL A 543 -6.75 -16.72 17.83
C VAL A 543 -6.01 -16.80 19.15
N ALA A 544 -4.72 -16.50 19.13
CA ALA A 544 -3.88 -16.45 20.33
C ALA A 544 -2.92 -15.26 20.27
N LEU A 545 -2.46 -14.84 21.44
CA LEU A 545 -1.35 -13.91 21.60
C LEU A 545 -0.16 -14.65 22.19
N VAL A 546 0.97 -14.62 21.48
CA VAL A 546 2.25 -15.10 22.00
C VAL A 546 2.91 -13.93 22.72
N GLN A 547 3.03 -14.03 24.04
CA GLN A 547 3.64 -13.02 24.87
C GLN A 547 5.05 -13.45 25.23
N CYS A 548 5.98 -12.52 25.13
CA CYS A 548 7.38 -12.71 25.51
C CYS A 548 7.76 -11.64 26.53
N LYS A 549 8.36 -12.06 27.64
CA LYS A 549 8.91 -11.18 28.67
C LYS A 549 10.42 -11.33 28.75
N VAL A 550 11.12 -10.20 28.79
CA VAL A 550 12.58 -10.11 28.96
C VAL A 550 12.87 -9.06 30.02
N GLY A 551 13.33 -9.48 31.20
CA GLY A 551 13.34 -8.61 32.37
C GLY A 551 11.91 -8.16 32.70
N ASP A 552 11.66 -6.84 32.74
CA ASP A 552 10.33 -6.27 32.98
C ASP A 552 9.57 -5.87 31.71
N LEU A 553 10.22 -5.98 30.54
CA LEU A 553 9.63 -5.62 29.26
C LEU A 553 8.80 -6.77 28.71
N THR A 554 7.68 -6.45 28.05
CA THR A 554 6.81 -7.43 27.39
C THR A 554 6.63 -7.07 25.92
N GLY A 555 6.78 -8.05 25.04
CA GLY A 555 6.43 -7.98 23.64
C GLY A 555 5.37 -9.01 23.29
N THR A 556 4.65 -8.79 22.20
CA THR A 556 3.54 -9.65 21.78
C THR A 556 3.58 -9.89 20.28
N ALA A 557 3.40 -11.14 19.87
CA ALA A 557 3.04 -11.55 18.53
C ALA A 557 1.61 -12.12 18.51
N ARG A 558 0.97 -12.17 17.34
CA ARG A 558 -0.43 -12.54 17.18
C ARG A 558 -0.56 -13.73 16.23
N VAL A 559 -1.44 -14.65 16.59
CA VAL A 559 -1.67 -15.90 15.84
C VAL A 559 -3.15 -15.98 15.48
N ARG A 560 -3.43 -16.28 14.22
CA ARG A 560 -4.71 -16.83 13.78
C ARG A 560 -4.52 -18.29 13.41
N VAL A 561 -5.45 -19.14 13.82
CA VAL A 561 -5.51 -20.55 13.43
C VAL A 561 -6.79 -20.73 12.64
N VAL A 562 -6.66 -21.19 11.40
CA VAL A 562 -7.78 -21.42 10.49
C VAL A 562 -7.78 -22.89 10.06
N PRO A 563 -8.84 -23.66 10.35
CA PRO A 563 -8.89 -25.08 10.06
C PRO A 563 -9.06 -25.34 8.56
N PRO A 564 -8.75 -26.54 8.06
CA PRO A 564 -9.14 -26.95 6.71
C PRO A 564 -10.66 -26.92 6.52
N LEU A 565 -11.10 -26.83 5.26
CA LEU A 565 -12.52 -26.93 4.90
C LEU A 565 -13.11 -28.31 5.29
N PRO A 566 -14.42 -28.42 5.59
CA PRO A 566 -15.46 -27.39 5.42
C PRO A 566 -15.67 -26.48 6.64
N TRP A 567 -16.21 -25.28 6.39
CA TRP A 567 -16.63 -24.31 7.41
C TRP A 567 -18.13 -24.03 7.30
N SER A 568 -18.76 -23.75 8.43
CA SER A 568 -20.17 -23.37 8.53
C SER A 568 -20.35 -22.33 9.64
N PHE A 569 -21.08 -21.25 9.35
CA PHE A 569 -21.38 -20.17 10.29
C PHE A 569 -22.88 -19.83 10.22
N ASP A 570 -23.63 -20.23 11.25
CA ASP A 570 -25.08 -20.00 11.42
C ASP A 570 -25.40 -19.00 12.54
N PHE A 571 -24.39 -18.59 13.31
CA PHE A 571 -24.44 -17.57 14.37
C PHE A 571 -25.40 -17.81 15.54
N GLU A 572 -26.26 -18.83 15.52
CA GLU A 572 -27.30 -19.12 16.54
C GLU A 572 -26.74 -19.18 17.97
N THR A 573 -25.58 -19.81 18.14
CA THR A 573 -24.87 -19.88 19.45
C THR A 573 -23.65 -18.98 19.53
N ALA A 574 -23.39 -18.18 18.49
CA ALA A 574 -22.22 -17.33 18.46
C ALA A 574 -22.40 -16.12 19.39
N GLU A 575 -21.34 -15.77 20.10
CA GLU A 575 -21.28 -14.53 20.88
C GLU A 575 -20.99 -13.32 19.98
N ASP A 576 -20.22 -13.54 18.90
CA ASP A 576 -19.86 -12.52 17.91
C ASP A 576 -19.35 -13.18 16.61
N VAL A 577 -19.15 -12.41 15.55
CA VAL A 577 -18.54 -12.91 14.28
C VAL A 577 -17.10 -13.40 14.53
N PRO A 578 -16.57 -14.41 13.82
CA PRO A 578 -15.25 -14.95 14.11
C PRO A 578 -14.14 -13.88 14.13
N LEU A 579 -13.32 -13.90 15.18
CA LEU A 579 -12.22 -12.93 15.35
C LEU A 579 -11.08 -13.12 14.34
N THR A 580 -11.00 -14.29 13.70
CA THR A 580 -10.04 -14.62 12.64
C THR A 580 -10.32 -13.91 11.32
N TRP A 581 -11.55 -13.41 11.11
CA TRP A 581 -11.97 -12.75 9.88
C TRP A 581 -11.37 -11.35 9.76
N ILE A 582 -10.57 -11.14 8.72
CA ILE A 582 -10.01 -9.83 8.38
C ILE A 582 -11.14 -8.94 7.87
N GLY A 583 -11.26 -7.72 8.41
CA GLY A 583 -12.30 -6.79 7.98
C GLY A 583 -13.71 -7.17 8.43
N GLY A 584 -13.87 -8.20 9.26
CA GLY A 584 -15.17 -8.63 9.79
C GLY A 584 -15.61 -7.87 11.02
N ARG A 585 -14.78 -7.90 12.06
CA ARG A 585 -15.05 -7.18 13.31
C ARG A 585 -15.26 -5.68 13.07
N VAL A 586 -16.07 -5.05 13.92
CA VAL A 586 -16.53 -3.64 13.81
C VAL A 586 -17.50 -3.38 12.65
N ARG A 587 -17.36 -4.05 11.50
CA ARG A 587 -18.24 -3.92 10.33
C ARG A 587 -19.49 -4.80 10.40
N TYR A 588 -19.34 -6.03 10.90
CA TYR A 588 -20.44 -6.97 11.12
C TYR A 588 -20.69 -7.11 12.62
N VAL A 589 -21.97 -7.17 13.01
CA VAL A 589 -22.40 -7.44 14.40
C VAL A 589 -23.54 -8.43 14.43
N LEU A 590 -23.67 -9.18 15.52
CA LEU A 590 -24.79 -10.11 15.66
C LEU A 590 -26.06 -9.38 16.10
N ARG A 591 -27.20 -9.73 15.50
CA ARG A 591 -28.54 -9.25 15.91
C ARG A 591 -29.56 -10.37 15.88
N ASP A 592 -30.42 -10.39 16.88
CA ASP A 592 -31.57 -11.29 16.94
C ASP A 592 -32.76 -10.66 16.18
N LYS A 593 -33.35 -11.40 15.24
CA LYS A 593 -34.56 -11.00 14.49
C LYS A 593 -35.38 -12.25 14.15
N ASP A 594 -36.69 -12.18 14.35
CA ASP A 594 -37.63 -13.28 14.06
C ASP A 594 -37.29 -14.64 14.72
N GLY A 595 -36.55 -14.63 15.83
CA GLY A 595 -36.17 -15.83 16.59
C GLY A 595 -34.88 -16.51 16.14
N GLU A 596 -34.19 -15.96 15.13
CA GLU A 596 -32.87 -16.37 14.64
C GLU A 596 -31.84 -15.27 14.95
N ARG A 597 -30.55 -15.62 14.91
CA ARG A 597 -29.43 -14.68 15.13
C ARG A 597 -28.62 -14.54 13.86
N PHE A 598 -28.41 -13.29 13.43
CA PHE A 598 -27.79 -13.00 12.14
C PHE A 598 -26.52 -12.16 12.28
N ALA A 599 -25.56 -12.35 11.37
CA ALA A 599 -24.51 -11.37 11.15
C ALA A 599 -25.04 -10.21 10.31
N VAL A 600 -24.96 -8.99 10.84
CA VAL A 600 -25.49 -7.79 10.20
C VAL A 600 -24.35 -6.85 9.81
N LYS A 601 -24.19 -6.60 8.51
CA LYS A 601 -23.34 -5.52 8.01
C LYS A 601 -24.03 -4.19 8.31
N ARG A 602 -23.39 -3.39 9.17
CA ARG A 602 -23.87 -2.05 9.51
C ARG A 602 -23.73 -1.09 8.32
N ASP A 603 -24.64 -0.13 8.24
CA ASP A 603 -24.65 0.95 7.25
C ASP A 603 -23.69 2.09 7.60
N GLU A 604 -23.25 2.19 8.85
CA GLU A 604 -22.21 3.11 9.28
C GLU A 604 -21.31 2.52 10.37
N LEU A 605 -20.02 2.87 10.35
CA LEU A 605 -19.11 2.57 11.46
C LEU A 605 -19.22 3.64 12.54
N PRO A 606 -19.16 3.26 13.83
CA PRO A 606 -19.04 4.24 14.90
C PRO A 606 -17.67 4.92 14.81
N THR A 607 -17.63 6.17 14.33
CA THR A 607 -16.39 6.97 14.33
C THR A 607 -16.39 7.94 15.51
N PRO A 608 -15.29 8.00 16.30
CA PRO A 608 -15.21 8.86 17.48
C PRO A 608 -14.97 10.35 17.14
N ASN A 609 -14.54 10.67 15.91
CA ASN A 609 -14.06 12.01 15.55
C ASN A 609 -15.11 12.87 14.81
N ASP A 610 -16.03 12.26 14.05
CA ASP A 610 -17.11 12.99 13.37
C ASP A 610 -18.37 12.11 13.27
N PRO A 611 -19.47 12.44 13.97
CA PRO A 611 -20.70 11.66 13.93
C PRO A 611 -21.38 11.65 12.55
N ASN A 612 -20.99 12.53 11.62
CA ASN A 612 -21.50 12.54 10.25
C ASN A 612 -20.61 11.76 9.27
N ASN A 613 -19.42 11.33 9.70
CA ASN A 613 -18.51 10.60 8.83
C ASN A 613 -18.92 9.12 8.74
N LYS A 614 -19.57 8.76 7.63
CA LYS A 614 -19.92 7.38 7.31
C LYS A 614 -18.70 6.61 6.79
N LEU A 615 -17.80 6.21 7.68
CA LEU A 615 -16.69 5.31 7.33
C LEU A 615 -17.19 3.86 7.19
N GLY A 616 -16.54 3.10 6.30
CA GLY A 616 -16.72 1.64 6.23
C GLY A 616 -18.10 1.16 5.77
N THR A 617 -18.88 2.02 5.09
CA THR A 617 -20.12 1.65 4.40
C THR A 617 -19.88 0.49 3.42
N ARG A 618 -18.76 0.55 2.71
CA ARG A 618 -18.23 -0.53 1.88
C ARG A 618 -17.21 -1.38 2.63
N SER A 619 -17.30 -2.71 2.46
CA SER A 619 -16.41 -3.67 3.08
C SER A 619 -16.09 -4.84 2.17
N GLN A 620 -14.85 -5.28 2.29
CA GLN A 620 -14.42 -6.62 1.93
C GLN A 620 -13.96 -7.32 3.19
N LEU A 621 -14.36 -8.58 3.33
CA LEU A 621 -14.04 -9.44 4.46
C LEU A 621 -13.43 -10.73 3.91
N THR A 622 -12.33 -11.19 4.50
CA THR A 622 -11.70 -12.48 4.14
C THR A 622 -11.65 -13.40 5.35
N MET A 623 -11.83 -14.70 5.13
CA MET A 623 -12.04 -15.70 6.19
C MET A 623 -10.88 -16.67 6.39
N GLY A 624 -9.89 -16.71 5.48
CA GLY A 624 -8.85 -17.73 5.49
C GLY A 624 -7.55 -17.37 4.77
N PRO A 625 -6.71 -18.38 4.49
CA PRO A 625 -5.47 -18.22 3.75
C PRO A 625 -5.65 -17.65 2.33
N VAL A 626 -4.63 -16.98 1.83
CA VAL A 626 -4.65 -16.32 0.51
C VAL A 626 -4.47 -17.29 -0.65
N ASP A 627 -3.94 -18.48 -0.39
CA ASP A 627 -3.63 -19.53 -1.36
C ASP A 627 -4.75 -20.58 -1.48
N MET A 628 -5.90 -20.34 -0.85
CA MET A 628 -7.06 -21.23 -0.97
C MET A 628 -7.53 -21.33 -2.42
N ALA A 629 -7.81 -22.55 -2.85
CA ALA A 629 -8.33 -22.88 -4.17
C ALA A 629 -9.31 -24.06 -4.07
N ASP A 630 -9.97 -24.40 -5.19
CA ASP A 630 -10.83 -25.58 -5.32
C ASP A 630 -11.95 -25.68 -4.27
N TYR A 631 -12.59 -24.56 -3.95
CA TYR A 631 -13.70 -24.49 -3.01
C TYR A 631 -14.94 -23.80 -3.58
N THR A 632 -16.07 -24.06 -2.94
CA THR A 632 -17.35 -23.37 -3.14
C THR A 632 -17.70 -22.59 -1.88
N ILE A 633 -18.22 -21.37 -2.05
CA ILE A 633 -18.80 -20.56 -0.96
C ILE A 633 -20.30 -20.39 -1.20
N GLU A 634 -21.07 -20.46 -0.13
CA GLU A 634 -22.52 -20.28 -0.08
C GLU A 634 -22.89 -19.42 1.13
N ALA A 635 -23.91 -18.57 1.01
CA ALA A 635 -24.49 -17.86 2.16
C ALA A 635 -25.96 -17.52 1.90
N ASP A 636 -26.73 -17.44 2.99
CA ASP A 636 -28.04 -16.81 2.99
C ASP A 636 -27.89 -15.31 3.29
N PHE A 637 -28.68 -14.47 2.62
CA PHE A 637 -28.70 -13.04 2.91
C PHE A 637 -30.09 -12.43 2.72
N SER A 638 -30.31 -11.29 3.36
CA SER A 638 -31.48 -10.43 3.18
C SER A 638 -31.05 -8.96 3.18
N LEU A 639 -31.68 -8.17 2.31
CA LEU A 639 -31.39 -6.75 2.13
C LEU A 639 -32.48 -5.92 2.80
N GLU A 640 -32.12 -5.08 3.76
CA GLU A 640 -33.05 -4.12 4.32
C GLU A 640 -33.20 -2.91 3.39
N GLU A 641 -34.36 -2.26 3.45
CA GLU A 641 -34.65 -1.05 2.70
C GLU A 641 -34.69 0.16 3.62
N GLN A 642 -34.05 1.24 3.20
CA GLN A 642 -34.15 2.54 3.85
C GLN A 642 -34.16 3.63 2.78
N ASP A 643 -35.05 4.60 2.94
CA ASP A 643 -35.24 5.73 2.01
C ASP A 643 -35.41 5.30 0.54
N GLY A 644 -36.09 4.16 0.30
CA GLY A 644 -36.34 3.63 -1.04
C GLY A 644 -35.12 3.00 -1.71
N LYS A 645 -34.08 2.67 -0.96
CA LYS A 645 -32.82 2.13 -1.48
C LYS A 645 -32.40 0.87 -0.74
N LEU A 646 -31.86 -0.07 -1.50
CA LEU A 646 -31.28 -1.32 -1.01
C LEU A 646 -29.73 -1.26 -1.09
N PRO A 647 -29.01 -1.97 -0.20
CA PRO A 647 -27.56 -2.09 -0.23
C PRO A 647 -27.07 -3.17 -1.21
N ASP A 648 -25.78 -3.16 -1.56
CA ASP A 648 -25.18 -4.23 -2.37
C ASP A 648 -24.57 -5.31 -1.46
N PHE A 649 -24.74 -6.58 -1.82
CA PHE A 649 -24.16 -7.74 -1.12
C PHE A 649 -23.53 -8.71 -2.11
N GLY A 650 -22.49 -9.43 -1.69
CA GLY A 650 -21.92 -10.49 -2.50
C GLY A 650 -20.98 -11.45 -1.79
N LEU A 651 -20.60 -12.50 -2.52
CA LEU A 651 -19.60 -13.49 -2.12
C LEU A 651 -18.29 -13.27 -2.87
N THR A 652 -17.19 -13.67 -2.25
CA THR A 652 -15.85 -13.70 -2.86
C THR A 652 -15.33 -15.14 -2.93
N ASN A 653 -14.89 -15.56 -4.12
CA ASN A 653 -14.24 -16.85 -4.37
C ASN A 653 -13.02 -16.66 -5.28
N SER A 654 -11.83 -17.14 -4.86
CA SER A 654 -10.58 -17.08 -5.64
C SER A 654 -10.36 -15.70 -6.28
N ARG A 655 -10.52 -14.62 -5.48
CA ARG A 655 -10.36 -13.21 -5.89
C ARG A 655 -11.39 -12.65 -6.89
N TYR A 656 -12.42 -13.40 -7.23
CA TYR A 656 -13.62 -12.88 -7.90
C TYR A 656 -14.70 -12.53 -6.90
N SER A 657 -15.52 -11.53 -7.23
CA SER A 657 -16.73 -11.19 -6.49
C SER A 657 -17.97 -11.46 -7.34
N MET A 658 -19.01 -12.00 -6.72
CA MET A 658 -20.36 -12.04 -7.27
C MET A 658 -21.27 -11.19 -6.39
N THR A 659 -21.82 -10.11 -6.94
CA THR A 659 -22.62 -9.13 -6.17
C THR A 659 -24.00 -8.91 -6.75
N VAL A 660 -25.01 -8.84 -5.88
CA VAL A 660 -26.31 -8.24 -6.18
C VAL A 660 -26.17 -6.71 -6.07
N ARG A 661 -26.62 -6.00 -7.10
CA ARG A 661 -26.53 -4.54 -7.27
C ARG A 661 -27.93 -3.98 -7.54
N PRO A 662 -28.74 -3.73 -6.50
CA PRO A 662 -30.14 -3.31 -6.68
C PRO A 662 -30.28 -1.99 -7.46
N MET A 663 -29.34 -1.06 -7.30
CA MET A 663 -29.35 0.22 -8.05
C MET A 663 -29.24 0.03 -9.58
N ASN A 664 -28.78 -1.13 -10.02
CA ASN A 664 -28.59 -1.49 -11.42
C ASN A 664 -29.53 -2.62 -11.88
N ASN A 665 -30.37 -3.16 -10.99
CA ASN A 665 -31.18 -4.37 -11.21
C ASN A 665 -30.33 -5.54 -11.77
N GLU A 666 -29.19 -5.81 -11.13
CA GLU A 666 -28.18 -6.71 -11.68
C GLU A 666 -27.59 -7.66 -10.64
N LEU A 667 -27.36 -8.92 -11.05
CA LEU A 667 -26.39 -9.83 -10.44
C LEU A 667 -25.14 -9.86 -11.33
N ARG A 668 -23.96 -9.57 -10.76
CA ARG A 668 -22.71 -9.39 -11.51
C ARG A 668 -21.54 -10.18 -10.95
N ILE A 669 -20.77 -10.84 -11.80
CA ILE A 669 -19.47 -11.47 -11.51
C ILE A 669 -18.34 -10.61 -12.11
N TYR A 670 -17.28 -10.37 -11.34
CA TYR A 670 -16.10 -9.61 -11.77
C TYR A 670 -14.87 -9.87 -10.87
N SER A 671 -13.67 -9.58 -11.36
CA SER A 671 -12.44 -9.48 -10.54
C SER A 671 -12.05 -8.02 -10.23
N TRP A 672 -12.49 -7.08 -11.07
CA TRP A 672 -12.17 -5.65 -10.99
C TRP A 672 -13.43 -4.80 -11.17
N SER A 673 -13.90 -4.16 -10.08
CA SER A 673 -15.28 -3.64 -9.98
C SER A 673 -15.64 -2.49 -10.94
N PRO A 674 -14.84 -1.40 -11.04
CA PRO A 674 -15.16 -0.26 -11.91
C PRO A 674 -14.76 -0.47 -13.37
N HIS A 675 -14.38 -1.68 -13.77
CA HIS A 675 -13.81 -1.95 -15.09
C HIS A 675 -14.75 -2.80 -15.93
N ASP A 676 -15.33 -2.20 -16.95
CA ASP A 676 -16.28 -2.89 -17.84
C ASP A 676 -15.60 -3.59 -19.02
N HIS A 677 -14.32 -3.33 -19.31
CA HIS A 677 -13.61 -4.04 -20.40
C HIS A 677 -12.96 -5.34 -19.93
N ARG A 678 -12.51 -5.40 -18.67
CA ARG A 678 -12.06 -6.63 -18.02
C ARG A 678 -13.24 -7.59 -17.97
N THR A 679 -12.98 -8.87 -18.20
CA THR A 679 -14.01 -9.91 -18.19
C THR A 679 -14.91 -9.77 -16.97
N ASN A 680 -16.20 -9.62 -17.23
CA ASN A 680 -17.28 -9.60 -16.26
C ASN A 680 -18.50 -10.31 -16.88
N ALA A 681 -19.43 -10.74 -16.05
CA ALA A 681 -20.73 -11.24 -16.51
C ALA A 681 -21.83 -10.60 -15.68
N SER A 682 -22.99 -10.41 -16.31
CA SER A 682 -24.16 -9.79 -15.68
C SER A 682 -25.45 -10.42 -16.16
N VAL A 683 -26.41 -10.55 -15.24
CA VAL A 683 -27.80 -10.91 -15.55
C VAL A 683 -28.76 -9.98 -14.81
N GLU A 684 -29.94 -9.75 -15.38
CA GLU A 684 -30.98 -8.95 -14.74
C GLU A 684 -31.45 -9.65 -13.45
N PHE A 685 -31.45 -8.90 -12.35
CA PHE A 685 -31.95 -9.37 -11.07
C PHE A 685 -32.41 -8.18 -10.21
N ASP A 686 -33.70 -8.15 -9.90
CA ASP A 686 -34.32 -7.13 -9.05
C ASP A 686 -34.67 -7.77 -7.68
N PRO A 687 -33.85 -7.56 -6.64
CA PRO A 687 -34.10 -8.15 -5.33
C PRO A 687 -35.31 -7.50 -4.64
N THR A 688 -36.12 -8.33 -3.99
CA THR A 688 -37.21 -7.84 -3.13
C THR A 688 -36.67 -7.58 -1.72
N ALA A 689 -36.93 -6.38 -1.19
CA ALA A 689 -36.58 -6.01 0.18
C ALA A 689 -37.08 -7.05 1.21
N HIS A 690 -36.29 -7.28 2.25
CA HIS A 690 -36.59 -8.21 3.36
C HIS A 690 -36.82 -9.67 2.95
N THR A 691 -36.59 -10.03 1.68
CA THR A 691 -36.65 -11.40 1.20
C THR A 691 -35.30 -12.07 1.39
N TRP A 692 -35.31 -13.28 1.93
CA TRP A 692 -34.11 -14.09 2.08
C TRP A 692 -33.78 -14.82 0.78
N TYR A 693 -32.52 -14.76 0.37
CA TYR A 693 -31.97 -15.46 -0.77
C TYR A 693 -30.76 -16.29 -0.35
N THR A 694 -30.53 -17.40 -1.04
CA THR A 694 -29.28 -18.17 -0.96
C THR A 694 -28.44 -17.85 -2.20
N MET A 695 -27.18 -17.49 -1.96
CA MET A 695 -26.19 -17.21 -2.99
C MET A 695 -25.09 -18.28 -2.94
N LYS A 696 -24.60 -18.73 -4.10
CA LYS A 696 -23.49 -19.70 -4.22
C LYS A 696 -22.52 -19.30 -5.31
N MET A 697 -21.21 -19.44 -5.05
CA MET A 697 -20.16 -19.12 -6.00
C MET A 697 -19.04 -20.18 -6.01
N ARG A 698 -18.60 -20.57 -7.21
CA ARG A 698 -17.53 -21.53 -7.47
C ARG A 698 -16.63 -21.04 -8.60
N VAL A 699 -15.34 -21.35 -8.52
CA VAL A 699 -14.35 -21.10 -9.57
C VAL A 699 -13.78 -22.44 -10.01
N ASP A 700 -13.84 -22.71 -11.32
CA ASP A 700 -13.35 -23.94 -11.95
C ASP A 700 -12.16 -23.61 -12.88
N PRO A 701 -10.94 -24.07 -12.57
CA PRO A 701 -9.80 -23.95 -13.49
C PRO A 701 -10.05 -24.69 -14.81
N GLN A 702 -9.73 -24.06 -15.94
CA GLN A 702 -9.85 -24.63 -17.29
C GLN A 702 -8.60 -24.35 -18.14
N GLY A 703 -7.50 -25.06 -17.85
CA GLY A 703 -6.23 -24.83 -18.54
C GLY A 703 -5.62 -23.49 -18.17
N ASP A 704 -5.55 -22.57 -19.13
CA ASP A 704 -5.08 -21.18 -18.95
C ASP A 704 -6.21 -20.19 -18.61
N LYS A 705 -7.43 -20.68 -18.44
CA LYS A 705 -8.63 -19.90 -18.11
C LYS A 705 -9.26 -20.32 -16.78
N ALA A 706 -10.23 -19.55 -16.30
CA ALA A 706 -11.13 -19.97 -15.23
C ALA A 706 -12.59 -19.77 -15.63
N LEU A 707 -13.43 -20.75 -15.32
CA LEU A 707 -14.89 -20.61 -15.39
C LEU A 707 -15.42 -20.28 -14.00
N VAL A 708 -15.94 -19.06 -13.83
CA VAL A 708 -16.53 -18.56 -12.60
C VAL A 708 -18.04 -18.70 -12.70
N ARG A 709 -18.67 -19.33 -11.70
CA ARG A 709 -20.08 -19.72 -11.76
C ARG A 709 -20.82 -19.30 -10.50
N GLY A 710 -22.03 -18.79 -10.70
CA GLY A 710 -22.87 -18.21 -9.68
C GLY A 710 -24.29 -18.75 -9.69
N LYS A 711 -24.87 -18.96 -8.52
CA LYS A 711 -26.31 -19.22 -8.35
C LYS A 711 -26.91 -18.28 -7.32
N LEU A 712 -28.17 -17.95 -7.54
CA LEU A 712 -29.00 -17.15 -6.64
C LEU A 712 -30.45 -17.63 -6.71
N TRP A 713 -31.07 -17.91 -5.57
CA TRP A 713 -32.47 -18.34 -5.47
C TRP A 713 -33.07 -17.97 -4.10
N PRO A 714 -34.40 -17.94 -3.92
CA PRO A 714 -35.01 -17.68 -2.62
C PRO A 714 -34.64 -18.73 -1.57
N ARG A 715 -34.35 -18.29 -0.33
CA ARG A 715 -34.02 -19.19 0.80
C ARG A 715 -35.16 -20.16 1.05
N GLY A 716 -34.85 -21.45 1.20
CA GLY A 716 -35.83 -22.52 1.44
C GLY A 716 -36.43 -23.16 0.18
N GLU A 717 -36.20 -22.58 -1.00
CA GLU A 717 -36.48 -23.25 -2.27
C GLU A 717 -35.36 -24.23 -2.66
N ALA A 718 -35.65 -25.14 -3.60
CA ALA A 718 -34.65 -26.09 -4.10
C ALA A 718 -33.57 -25.35 -4.91
N GLU A 719 -32.30 -25.73 -4.71
CA GLU A 719 -31.19 -25.22 -5.51
C GLU A 719 -31.47 -25.48 -7.00
N PRO A 720 -31.41 -24.45 -7.87
CA PRO A 720 -31.58 -24.61 -9.30
C PRO A 720 -30.54 -25.56 -9.90
N GLU A 721 -30.92 -26.39 -10.89
CA GLU A 721 -29.97 -27.25 -11.60
C GLU A 721 -28.94 -26.44 -12.39
N SER A 722 -29.39 -25.41 -13.10
CA SER A 722 -28.55 -24.51 -13.90
C SER A 722 -27.86 -23.44 -13.05
N TRP A 723 -26.68 -23.00 -13.50
CA TRP A 723 -26.05 -21.79 -12.98
C TRP A 723 -26.87 -20.57 -13.41
N THR A 724 -27.08 -19.62 -12.49
CA THR A 724 -27.78 -18.36 -12.77
C THR A 724 -26.92 -17.46 -13.67
N ILE A 725 -25.60 -17.49 -13.47
CA ILE A 725 -24.63 -16.65 -14.16
C ILE A 725 -23.29 -17.38 -14.27
N GLU A 726 -22.59 -17.18 -15.39
CA GLU A 726 -21.29 -17.78 -15.68
C GLU A 726 -20.39 -16.74 -16.36
N MET A 727 -19.09 -16.80 -16.08
CA MET A 727 -18.07 -15.94 -16.66
C MET A 727 -16.81 -16.77 -16.95
N GLU A 728 -16.31 -16.72 -18.18
CA GLU A 728 -15.01 -17.30 -18.53
C GLU A 728 -13.94 -16.21 -18.55
N ASP A 729 -12.92 -16.34 -17.70
CA ASP A 729 -11.82 -15.39 -17.60
C ASP A 729 -10.55 -15.91 -18.28
N ALA A 730 -10.04 -15.15 -19.26
CA ALA A 730 -8.81 -15.44 -19.99
C ALA A 730 -7.53 -15.02 -19.26
N ALA A 731 -7.62 -14.26 -18.16
CA ALA A 731 -6.50 -13.87 -17.30
C ALA A 731 -6.81 -14.22 -15.84
N PRO A 732 -6.96 -15.52 -15.51
CA PRO A 732 -7.66 -15.95 -14.32
C PRO A 732 -6.92 -15.68 -13.02
N HIS A 733 -7.71 -15.52 -11.96
CA HIS A 733 -7.29 -15.82 -10.59
C HIS A 733 -7.69 -17.25 -10.25
N LEU A 734 -6.77 -18.04 -9.70
CA LEU A 734 -7.00 -19.46 -9.39
C LEU A 734 -6.99 -19.77 -7.89
N PHE A 735 -6.69 -18.77 -7.08
CA PHE A 735 -6.63 -18.86 -5.63
C PHE A 735 -7.02 -17.52 -5.00
N GLY A 736 -7.39 -17.55 -3.73
CA GLY A 736 -7.79 -16.38 -2.95
C GLY A 736 -8.67 -16.80 -1.78
N SER A 737 -8.71 -16.00 -0.73
CA SER A 737 -9.52 -16.31 0.44
C SER A 737 -11.02 -16.21 0.12
N PRO A 738 -11.88 -17.10 0.67
CA PRO A 738 -13.32 -16.89 0.72
C PRO A 738 -13.64 -15.62 1.51
N GLY A 739 -14.73 -14.96 1.12
CA GLY A 739 -15.07 -13.67 1.71
C GLY A 739 -16.47 -13.17 1.41
N LEU A 740 -16.83 -12.06 2.05
CA LEU A 740 -18.06 -11.32 1.81
C LEU A 740 -17.75 -9.92 1.28
N PHE A 741 -18.58 -9.45 0.37
CA PHE A 741 -18.66 -8.06 -0.06
C PHE A 741 -19.94 -7.44 0.48
N GLY A 742 -19.86 -6.19 0.94
CA GLY A 742 -21.04 -5.42 1.35
C GLY A 742 -20.84 -3.94 1.11
N LYS A 743 -21.81 -3.28 0.47
CA LYS A 743 -21.91 -1.82 0.34
C LYS A 743 -23.21 -1.36 0.97
N ALA A 744 -23.15 -1.15 2.28
CA ALA A 744 -24.25 -0.66 3.10
C ALA A 744 -24.07 0.85 3.31
N GLU A 745 -24.39 1.68 2.31
CA GLU A 745 -24.34 3.15 2.44
C GLU A 745 -25.64 3.74 3.01
N VAL A 746 -26.74 2.99 2.85
CA VAL A 746 -28.11 3.47 3.03
C VAL A 746 -28.91 2.58 3.97
N ALA A 747 -28.65 1.26 3.99
CA ALA A 747 -29.38 0.28 4.78
C ALA A 747 -28.49 -0.93 5.09
N GLU A 748 -28.90 -1.73 6.06
CA GLU A 748 -28.17 -2.88 6.58
C GLU A 748 -28.32 -4.14 5.71
N ILE A 749 -27.35 -5.04 5.82
CA ILE A 749 -27.39 -6.36 5.16
C ILE A 749 -27.37 -7.44 6.23
N PHE A 750 -28.33 -8.35 6.19
CA PHE A 750 -28.39 -9.52 7.06
C PHE A 750 -27.78 -10.72 6.33
N VAL A 751 -26.94 -11.49 7.01
CA VAL A 751 -26.22 -12.65 6.46
C VAL A 751 -26.29 -13.80 7.46
N ASP A 752 -26.49 -15.00 6.94
CA ASP A 752 -26.59 -16.23 7.70
C ASP A 752 -26.10 -17.46 6.90
N ASN A 753 -25.98 -18.61 7.56
CA ASN A 753 -25.67 -19.92 6.97
C ASN A 753 -24.51 -19.89 5.97
N ILE A 754 -23.44 -19.19 6.31
CA ILE A 754 -22.25 -19.08 5.47
C ILE A 754 -21.52 -20.42 5.49
N LYS A 755 -21.32 -21.03 4.33
CA LYS A 755 -20.61 -22.29 4.17
C LYS A 755 -19.47 -22.14 3.18
N VAL A 756 -18.34 -22.73 3.51
CA VAL A 756 -17.22 -22.90 2.58
C VAL A 756 -16.83 -24.36 2.58
N TYR A 757 -16.78 -25.00 1.41
CA TYR A 757 -16.51 -26.43 1.31
C TYR A 757 -15.72 -26.78 0.06
N PRO A 758 -14.95 -27.89 0.06
CA PRO A 758 -14.18 -28.29 -1.11
C PRO A 758 -15.11 -28.59 -2.29
N ASN A 759 -14.66 -28.27 -3.50
CA ASN A 759 -15.31 -28.68 -4.73
C ASN A 759 -15.36 -30.22 -4.79
N LYS A 760 -16.51 -30.75 -5.23
CA LYS A 760 -16.70 -32.18 -5.48
C LYS A 760 -16.28 -32.58 -6.88
#